data_AF-A0A1H8QFK4-F1
#
_entry.id   AF-A0A1H8QFK4-F1
#
_cell.length_a   1.000
_cell.length_b   1.000
_cell.length_c   1.000
_cell.angle_alpha   90.00
_cell.angle_beta   90.00
_cell.angle_gamma   90.00
#
_symmetry.space_group_name_H-M   'P 1'
#
loop_
_entity.id
_entity.type
_entity.pdbx_description
1 polymer ?
#
loop_
_entity_poly.entity_id
_entity_poly.type
_entity_poly.pdbx_seq_one_letter_code
_entity_poly.pdbx_strand_id
1 'polypeptide(L)'
;MNTPTAASSDTFLPYMPDVARCELSLRELNQMWQLIESSAKMNCPAEARLLLPAMVATRTGFAQLERALIANLVQEKVRHVLANLGTQARYAIDILVRNLFERTADVGFLATDVDLCRFAAGGDGGDGHDGDGALAAARQRLSDYRDKYTVYDEILLLDLDGRVLVQADRATPVAHSRDPLLAETLAATGYVETFRATDLRPGKPRALVYSHRMLDPDSGEPAGVLCLCFNFEQEMDAIFASYRDPSQRANMLLLDAQDRVISSADPLWIPAGVKVPTNVDGLPQLLMFGGREYLVRTFRSDGYQGYPGPAGWKGQLMMPVDLAFRNAGADALGGADPELIEGLLSHAQAFSPTLHELMSAVTRTTRTIERIVWNGKVTSAANNQVVGHGHETGHDLHRGNVNKLNTVLDQITETGGRSDAIFSRSIQDLYQTVLTASISEAALTSRLLVDMLDRNLYERANDCRWWALTAQLRRGLAYPSAEQSAAMSEVLAYINSLYTVYARLFVYDRTGRIVASTGESGEGDHVATSIGTHIDGATLGRVCALRGELDHYPEPFAPSALYGGEPTFIYHAAIRHPEQTSTVVGGIGIVFDSRPELVNMLHSGVAGRRNMHAFFITPERRILSSTDPACAPGDTLALDAGLLAAAENGDGASVARIMLHGGQYVIAACTRASGYREFRAGANADIEQPVLSVLIESFGPERDKSSMPAPSAQIERRSDTGPDFAIFYAGRTLMALKAARIQEAVPYAKVQKAAGANPARLGMLDVPLAGGKKHFVWVFDLALLATGKAGVVTDNSQVMLVRLGDSTIGLLVDDLHSVQQFDAADMTESPLGSGESALAPRLIKANQGNLLIQEIDIERLFARLRT
;
A
#
# COMPACT_ATOMS: atom_id res chain seq x y z
N MET A 1 6.74 -16.01 21.22
CA MET A 1 6.60 -15.08 20.08
C MET A 1 7.87 -14.27 20.02
N ASN A 2 8.77 -14.59 19.09
CA ASN A 2 10.01 -13.83 18.91
C ASN A 2 9.65 -12.47 18.31
N THR A 3 9.98 -11.40 19.02
CA THR A 3 10.01 -10.05 18.45
C THR A 3 10.90 -10.06 17.22
N PRO A 4 10.47 -9.50 16.07
CA PRO A 4 11.32 -9.41 14.90
C PRO A 4 12.59 -8.62 15.29
N THR A 5 13.75 -9.21 15.03
CA THR A 5 15.05 -8.56 15.24
C THR A 5 15.08 -7.23 14.49
N ALA A 6 15.08 -6.14 15.25
CA ALA A 6 15.16 -4.80 14.71
C ALA A 6 16.40 -4.66 13.79
N ALA A 7 16.25 -3.96 12.67
CA ALA A 7 17.39 -3.58 11.84
C ALA A 7 18.42 -2.86 12.73
N SER A 8 19.66 -3.33 12.73
CA SER A 8 20.73 -2.65 13.47
C SER A 8 21.01 -1.33 12.78
N SER A 9 20.67 -0.20 13.45
CA SER A 9 20.85 1.14 12.90
C SER A 9 22.26 1.36 12.37
N ASP A 10 23.26 0.86 13.11
CA ASP A 10 24.68 1.00 12.76
C ASP A 10 25.06 0.30 11.45
N THR A 11 24.32 -0.75 11.06
CA THR A 11 24.60 -1.51 9.83
C THR A 11 24.13 -0.75 8.58
N PHE A 12 22.97 -0.07 8.66
CA PHE A 12 22.32 0.53 7.50
C PHE A 12 22.59 2.03 7.35
N LEU A 13 22.86 2.73 8.45
CA LEU A 13 23.08 4.18 8.48
C LEU A 13 24.14 4.68 7.47
N PRO A 14 25.27 3.98 7.23
CA PRO A 14 26.27 4.42 6.24
C PRO A 14 25.72 4.53 4.81
N TYR A 15 24.63 3.81 4.50
CA TYR A 15 24.00 3.79 3.18
C TYR A 15 22.87 4.82 3.04
N MET A 16 22.55 5.57 4.10
CA MET A 16 21.45 6.54 4.16
C MET A 16 22.00 7.96 4.42
N PRO A 17 22.51 8.67 3.38
CA PRO A 17 23.21 9.94 3.57
C PRO A 17 22.33 11.04 4.16
N ASP A 18 21.03 11.02 3.90
CA ASP A 18 20.07 11.96 4.48
C ASP A 18 19.83 11.71 5.97
N VAL A 19 19.69 10.44 6.38
CA VAL A 19 19.57 10.07 7.80
C VAL A 19 20.88 10.34 8.55
N ALA A 20 22.03 10.07 7.94
CA ALA A 20 23.33 10.39 8.53
C ALA A 20 23.53 11.90 8.76
N ARG A 21 23.04 12.75 7.84
CA ARG A 21 23.05 14.21 8.04
C ARG A 21 22.12 14.65 9.18
N CYS A 22 20.94 14.02 9.29
CA CYS A 22 20.02 14.26 10.40
C CYS A 22 20.67 13.89 11.74
N GLU A 23 21.31 12.71 11.82
CA GLU A 23 22.04 12.28 13.01
C GLU A 23 23.13 13.27 13.40
N LEU A 24 23.93 13.74 12.44
CA LEU A 24 24.97 14.74 12.69
C LEU A 24 24.37 16.02 13.29
N SER A 25 23.27 16.51 12.72
CA SER A 25 22.59 17.74 13.16
C SER A 25 22.04 17.60 14.58
N LEU A 26 21.48 16.45 14.93
CA LEU A 26 20.98 16.16 16.28
C LEU A 26 22.14 16.01 17.30
N ARG A 27 23.25 15.40 16.90
CA ARG A 27 24.46 15.30 17.75
C ARG A 27 25.05 16.68 18.04
N GLU A 28 25.11 17.57 17.06
CA GLU A 28 25.56 18.96 17.24
C GLU A 28 24.67 19.70 18.24
N LEU A 29 23.35 19.54 18.16
CA LEU A 29 22.42 20.10 19.15
C LEU A 29 22.66 19.55 20.56
N ASN A 30 22.89 18.25 20.70
CA ASN A 30 23.18 17.63 21.99
C ASN A 30 24.48 18.18 22.61
N GLN A 31 25.50 18.44 21.78
CA GLN A 31 26.73 19.12 22.21
C GLN A 31 26.47 20.56 22.65
N MET A 32 25.64 21.32 21.92
CA MET A 32 25.23 22.67 22.34
C MET A 32 24.55 22.65 23.71
N TRP A 33 23.67 21.69 23.98
CA TRP A 33 23.04 21.53 25.31
C TRP A 33 24.06 21.28 26.42
N GLN A 34 25.11 20.48 26.17
CA GLN A 34 26.20 20.26 27.13
C GLN A 34 27.01 21.54 27.40
N LEU A 35 27.27 22.34 26.35
CA LEU A 35 27.96 23.61 26.49
C LEU A 35 27.13 24.60 27.33
N ILE A 36 25.83 24.71 27.07
CA ILE A 36 24.91 25.56 27.86
C ILE A 36 24.87 25.10 29.33
N GLU A 37 24.79 23.78 29.57
CA GLU A 37 24.83 23.22 30.93
C GLU A 37 26.12 23.61 31.67
N SER A 38 27.28 23.48 31.00
CA SER A 38 28.58 23.84 31.58
C SER A 38 28.71 25.35 31.84
N SER A 39 28.23 26.18 30.91
CA SER A 39 28.20 27.63 31.02
C SER A 39 27.31 28.08 32.18
N ALA A 40 26.13 27.47 32.35
CA ALA A 40 25.22 27.75 33.45
C ALA A 40 25.86 27.42 34.82
N LYS A 41 26.56 26.28 34.93
CA LYS A 41 27.29 25.90 36.15
C LYS A 41 28.41 26.88 36.51
N MET A 42 29.13 27.41 35.51
CA MET A 42 30.25 28.32 35.72
C MET A 42 29.81 29.75 36.00
N ASN A 43 28.79 30.25 35.30
CA ASN A 43 28.43 31.67 35.30
C ASN A 43 27.34 32.05 36.31
N CYS A 44 26.45 31.11 36.70
CA CYS A 44 25.29 31.39 37.58
C CYS A 44 25.06 30.30 38.64
N PRO A 45 26.04 29.94 39.50
CA PRO A 45 26.00 28.72 40.32
C PRO A 45 24.90 28.67 41.41
N ALA A 46 24.39 29.81 41.89
CA ALA A 46 23.34 29.85 42.91
C ALA A 46 21.95 29.64 42.28
N GLU A 47 21.68 30.33 41.18
CA GLU A 47 20.44 30.28 40.41
C GLU A 47 20.34 28.98 39.59
N ALA A 48 21.48 28.48 39.10
CA ALA A 48 21.57 27.23 38.36
C ALA A 48 21.14 26.01 39.18
N ARG A 49 21.19 26.05 40.54
CA ARG A 49 20.69 24.92 41.37
C ARG A 49 19.21 24.59 41.12
N LEU A 50 18.41 25.58 40.72
CA LEU A 50 16.99 25.40 40.43
C LEU A 50 16.74 24.93 38.99
N LEU A 51 17.59 25.34 38.04
CA LEU A 51 17.42 25.06 36.60
C LEU A 51 18.16 23.81 36.12
N LEU A 52 19.32 23.49 36.71
CA LEU A 52 20.19 22.39 36.28
C LEU A 52 19.50 21.02 36.27
N PRO A 53 18.72 20.61 37.30
CA PRO A 53 18.04 19.32 37.26
C PRO A 53 17.08 19.22 36.07
N ALA A 54 16.38 20.31 35.77
CA ALA A 54 15.43 20.37 34.67
C ALA A 54 16.15 20.37 33.30
N MET A 55 17.27 21.09 33.16
CA MET A 55 18.10 21.07 31.96
C MET A 55 18.71 19.69 31.69
N VAL A 56 19.21 19.01 32.72
CA VAL A 56 19.76 17.64 32.60
C VAL A 56 18.67 16.66 32.18
N ALA A 57 17.47 16.77 32.77
CA ALA A 57 16.33 15.96 32.39
C ALA A 57 15.94 16.18 30.91
N THR A 58 15.85 17.44 30.47
CA THR A 58 15.57 17.79 29.07
C THR A 58 16.64 17.24 28.12
N ARG A 59 17.93 17.44 28.41
CA ARG A 59 19.04 16.93 27.60
C ARG A 59 18.97 15.41 27.47
N THR A 60 18.70 14.72 28.57
CA THR A 60 18.54 13.26 28.59
C THR A 60 17.35 12.83 27.74
N GLY A 61 16.23 13.56 27.82
CA GLY A 61 15.04 13.35 26.97
C GLY A 61 15.35 13.51 25.48
N PHE A 62 16.04 14.58 25.08
CA PHE A 62 16.45 14.76 23.68
C PHE A 62 17.42 13.68 23.20
N ALA A 63 18.39 13.28 24.01
CA ALA A 63 19.31 12.20 23.64
C ALA A 63 18.60 10.84 23.49
N GLN A 64 17.45 10.65 24.16
CA GLN A 64 16.58 9.48 23.95
C GLN A 64 15.76 9.63 22.66
N LEU A 65 15.17 10.81 22.43
CA LEU A 65 14.41 11.12 21.21
C LEU A 65 15.27 11.04 19.95
N GLU A 66 16.50 11.53 20.00
CA GLU A 66 17.50 11.44 18.94
C GLU A 66 17.71 9.97 18.54
N ARG A 67 18.08 9.12 19.51
CA ARG A 67 18.30 7.69 19.26
C ARG A 67 17.06 7.00 18.73
N ALA A 68 15.90 7.31 19.29
CA ALA A 68 14.63 6.73 18.86
C ALA A 68 14.24 7.18 17.44
N LEU A 69 14.41 8.46 17.10
CA LEU A 69 14.12 9.01 15.78
C LEU A 69 15.03 8.39 14.71
N ILE A 70 16.35 8.34 14.94
CA ILE A 70 17.30 7.75 13.99
C ILE A 70 17.01 6.26 13.78
N ALA A 71 16.74 5.52 14.86
CA ALA A 71 16.38 4.11 14.75
C ALA A 71 15.09 3.90 13.94
N ASN A 72 14.05 4.73 14.14
CA ASN A 72 12.81 4.65 13.37
C ASN A 72 13.02 5.04 11.90
N LEU A 73 13.78 6.10 11.61
CA LEU A 73 14.12 6.50 10.23
C LEU A 73 14.79 5.35 9.46
N VAL A 74 15.80 4.72 10.07
CA VAL A 74 16.49 3.58 9.46
C VAL A 74 15.55 2.40 9.27
N GLN A 75 14.80 2.02 10.31
CA GLN A 75 13.89 0.88 10.26
C GLN A 75 12.79 1.07 9.21
N GLU A 76 12.20 2.25 9.10
CA GLU A 76 11.13 2.52 8.15
C GLU A 76 11.64 2.50 6.71
N LYS A 77 12.82 3.09 6.45
CA LYS A 77 13.44 3.01 5.12
C LYS A 77 13.77 1.58 4.71
N VAL A 78 14.33 0.78 5.61
CA VAL A 78 14.61 -0.65 5.35
C VAL A 78 13.30 -1.40 5.10
N ARG A 79 12.29 -1.17 5.94
CA ARG A 79 10.97 -1.81 5.82
C ARG A 79 10.33 -1.46 4.48
N HIS A 80 10.36 -0.20 4.07
CA HIS A 80 9.83 0.25 2.78
C HIS A 80 10.50 -0.48 1.62
N VAL A 81 11.83 -0.52 1.57
CA VAL A 81 12.56 -1.23 0.50
C VAL A 81 12.20 -2.71 0.50
N LEU A 82 12.23 -3.39 1.65
CA LEU A 82 11.88 -4.80 1.73
C LEU A 82 10.40 -5.09 1.42
N ALA A 83 9.48 -4.19 1.76
CA ALA A 83 8.08 -4.32 1.39
C ALA A 83 7.94 -4.26 -0.13
N ASN A 84 8.51 -3.24 -0.78
CA ASN A 84 8.46 -3.10 -2.23
C ASN A 84 9.07 -4.31 -2.97
N LEU A 85 10.29 -4.71 -2.58
CA LEU A 85 10.95 -5.90 -3.16
C LEU A 85 10.10 -7.16 -2.95
N GLY A 86 9.48 -7.28 -1.78
CA GLY A 86 8.69 -8.45 -1.43
C GLY A 86 7.38 -8.53 -2.21
N THR A 87 6.72 -7.40 -2.37
CA THR A 87 5.53 -7.23 -3.20
C THR A 87 5.86 -7.68 -4.64
N GLN A 88 6.89 -7.12 -5.28
CA GLN A 88 7.31 -7.54 -6.63
C GLN A 88 7.67 -9.03 -6.73
N ALA A 89 8.38 -9.58 -5.73
CA ALA A 89 8.82 -10.98 -5.74
C ALA A 89 7.66 -11.96 -5.64
N ARG A 90 6.68 -11.66 -4.77
CA ARG A 90 5.46 -12.46 -4.59
C ARG A 90 4.67 -12.49 -5.90
N TYR A 91 4.48 -11.34 -6.52
CA TYR A 91 3.68 -11.26 -7.73
C TYR A 91 4.31 -11.98 -8.91
N ALA A 92 5.62 -11.90 -9.07
CA ALA A 92 6.32 -12.64 -10.12
C ALA A 92 6.08 -14.16 -10.01
N ILE A 93 6.11 -14.73 -8.79
CA ILE A 93 5.87 -16.16 -8.60
C ILE A 93 4.39 -16.51 -8.72
N ASP A 94 3.47 -15.70 -8.18
CA ASP A 94 2.03 -16.01 -8.22
C ASP A 94 1.46 -15.92 -9.64
N ILE A 95 1.87 -14.94 -10.44
CA ILE A 95 1.48 -14.84 -11.85
C ILE A 95 1.96 -16.07 -12.63
N LEU A 96 3.22 -16.48 -12.41
CA LEU A 96 3.78 -17.65 -13.06
C LEU A 96 3.01 -18.92 -12.67
N VAL A 97 2.80 -19.17 -11.38
CA VAL A 97 2.08 -20.37 -10.91
C VAL A 97 0.65 -20.42 -11.45
N ARG A 98 -0.04 -19.28 -11.51
CA ARG A 98 -1.37 -19.22 -12.12
C ARG A 98 -1.34 -19.53 -13.62
N ASN A 99 -0.36 -19.02 -14.35
CA ASN A 99 -0.20 -19.32 -15.77
C ASN A 99 0.08 -20.82 -15.99
N LEU A 100 0.96 -21.41 -15.17
CA LEU A 100 1.31 -22.82 -15.24
C LEU A 100 0.15 -23.76 -14.90
N PHE A 101 -0.76 -23.36 -14.01
CA PHE A 101 -1.97 -24.14 -13.71
C PHE A 101 -2.81 -24.43 -14.96
N GLU A 102 -3.05 -23.42 -15.81
CA GLU A 102 -3.86 -23.58 -17.03
C GLU A 102 -3.24 -24.64 -17.97
N ARG A 103 -1.90 -24.73 -18.02
CA ARG A 103 -1.18 -25.72 -18.84
C ARG A 103 -1.45 -27.16 -18.43
N THR A 104 -1.81 -27.39 -17.16
CA THR A 104 -2.18 -28.71 -16.66
C THR A 104 -3.51 -29.20 -17.24
N ALA A 105 -4.45 -28.30 -17.48
CA ALA A 105 -5.72 -28.59 -18.13
C ALA A 105 -5.56 -28.71 -19.65
N ASP A 106 -4.78 -27.80 -20.25
CA ASP A 106 -4.50 -27.78 -21.69
C ASP A 106 -3.99 -29.11 -22.23
N VAL A 107 -2.97 -29.69 -21.58
CA VAL A 107 -2.41 -30.99 -22.00
C VAL A 107 -3.42 -32.13 -21.84
N GLY A 108 -4.24 -32.09 -20.79
CA GLY A 108 -5.27 -33.09 -20.54
C GLY A 108 -6.37 -33.04 -21.61
N PHE A 109 -6.77 -31.84 -22.04
CA PHE A 109 -7.74 -31.67 -23.09
C PHE A 109 -7.19 -32.11 -24.45
N LEU A 110 -6.03 -31.57 -24.87
CA LEU A 110 -5.48 -31.85 -26.20
C LEU A 110 -5.10 -33.33 -26.36
N ALA A 111 -4.74 -34.03 -25.27
CA ALA A 111 -4.48 -35.47 -25.28
C ALA A 111 -5.74 -36.34 -25.53
N THR A 112 -6.93 -35.75 -25.48
CA THR A 112 -8.20 -36.41 -25.83
C THR A 112 -8.75 -36.01 -27.19
N ASP A 113 -7.98 -35.23 -27.96
CA ASP A 113 -8.36 -34.85 -29.31
C ASP A 113 -8.45 -36.09 -30.21
N VAL A 114 -9.66 -36.42 -30.65
CA VAL A 114 -9.95 -37.68 -31.35
C VAL A 114 -9.16 -37.84 -32.64
N ASP A 115 -8.92 -36.75 -33.38
CA ASP A 115 -8.19 -36.81 -34.64
C ASP A 115 -6.70 -37.07 -34.38
N LEU A 116 -6.13 -36.45 -33.35
CA LEU A 116 -4.74 -36.72 -32.92
C LEU A 116 -4.60 -38.12 -32.31
N CYS A 117 -5.56 -38.59 -31.52
CA CYS A 117 -5.56 -39.94 -30.94
C CYS A 117 -5.61 -41.03 -32.01
N ARG A 118 -6.47 -40.88 -33.04
CA ARG A 118 -6.52 -41.82 -34.17
C ARG A 118 -5.21 -41.85 -34.95
N PHE A 119 -4.63 -40.68 -35.19
CA PHE A 119 -3.32 -40.56 -35.82
C PHE A 119 -2.24 -41.26 -34.98
N ALA A 120 -2.24 -41.08 -33.66
CA ALA A 120 -1.31 -41.75 -32.74
C ALA A 120 -1.46 -43.28 -32.76
N ALA A 121 -2.70 -43.78 -32.82
CA ALA A 121 -3.01 -45.22 -32.85
C ALA A 121 -2.66 -45.91 -34.18
N GLY A 122 -2.18 -45.17 -35.19
CA GLY A 122 -1.89 -45.70 -36.52
C GLY A 122 -3.13 -45.93 -37.39
N GLY A 123 -4.27 -45.33 -37.02
CA GLY A 123 -5.54 -45.36 -37.75
C GLY A 123 -5.50 -44.55 -39.05
N ASP A 124 -4.87 -45.15 -40.07
CA ASP A 124 -4.96 -44.95 -41.54
C ASP A 124 -3.63 -45.37 -42.23
N GLY A 125 -2.90 -46.33 -41.64
CA GLY A 125 -1.68 -46.93 -42.19
C GLY A 125 -1.91 -48.10 -43.16
N GLY A 126 -2.98 -48.10 -43.94
CA GLY A 126 -3.14 -49.00 -45.08
C GLY A 126 -2.39 -48.46 -46.30
N ASP A 127 -1.29 -49.10 -46.69
CA ASP A 127 -0.59 -48.95 -47.97
C ASP A 127 -0.23 -47.51 -48.43
N GLY A 128 0.89 -46.98 -47.92
CA GLY A 128 1.90 -46.22 -48.68
C GLY A 128 1.56 -44.85 -49.31
N HIS A 129 0.29 -44.43 -49.40
CA HIS A 129 -0.11 -43.18 -50.06
C HIS A 129 -0.97 -42.23 -49.20
N ASP A 130 -1.68 -42.71 -48.17
CA ASP A 130 -2.52 -41.88 -47.28
C ASP A 130 -1.79 -41.34 -46.03
N GLY A 131 -0.62 -41.87 -45.70
CA GLY A 131 0.15 -41.48 -44.50
C GLY A 131 0.66 -40.03 -44.51
N ASP A 132 0.99 -39.49 -45.68
CA ASP A 132 1.44 -38.10 -45.82
C ASP A 132 0.31 -37.10 -45.57
N GLY A 133 -0.93 -37.46 -45.94
CA GLY A 133 -2.13 -36.65 -45.71
C GLY A 133 -2.50 -36.59 -44.23
N ALA A 134 -2.52 -37.74 -43.56
CA ALA A 134 -2.80 -37.82 -42.13
C ALA A 134 -1.76 -37.06 -41.28
N LEU A 135 -0.47 -37.18 -41.64
CA LEU A 135 0.61 -36.42 -41.00
C LEU A 135 0.45 -34.90 -41.21
N ALA A 136 0.09 -34.47 -42.42
CA ALA A 136 -0.14 -33.05 -42.71
C ALA A 136 -1.33 -32.49 -41.91
N ALA A 137 -2.41 -33.26 -41.77
CA ALA A 137 -3.58 -32.88 -40.99
C ALA A 137 -3.27 -32.79 -39.49
N ALA A 138 -2.60 -33.79 -38.92
CA ALA A 138 -2.17 -33.77 -37.52
C ALA A 138 -1.23 -32.58 -37.24
N ARG A 139 -0.30 -32.29 -38.15
CA ARG A 139 0.61 -31.14 -38.02
C ARG A 139 -0.13 -29.80 -38.07
N GLN A 140 -1.09 -29.66 -38.99
CA GLN A 140 -1.89 -28.46 -39.08
C GLN A 140 -2.68 -28.25 -37.78
N ARG A 141 -3.28 -29.32 -37.25
CA ARG A 141 -4.03 -29.29 -35.99
C ARG A 141 -3.17 -28.86 -34.79
N LEU A 142 -1.92 -29.33 -34.69
CA LEU A 142 -0.98 -28.84 -33.67
C LEU A 142 -0.61 -27.36 -33.87
N SER A 143 -0.43 -26.94 -35.13
CA SER A 143 -0.14 -25.53 -35.45
C SER A 143 -1.32 -24.63 -35.11
N ASP A 144 -2.55 -25.03 -35.41
CA ASP A 144 -3.78 -24.30 -35.11
C ASP A 144 -4.00 -24.12 -33.61
N TYR A 145 -3.55 -25.08 -32.79
CA TYR A 145 -3.54 -24.96 -31.33
C TYR A 145 -2.49 -23.95 -30.88
N ARG A 146 -1.23 -24.12 -31.29
CA ARG A 146 -0.13 -23.21 -30.93
C ARG A 146 -0.40 -21.76 -31.33
N ASP A 147 -1.02 -21.54 -32.49
CA ASP A 147 -1.30 -20.20 -32.99
C ASP A 147 -2.44 -19.50 -32.20
N LYS A 148 -3.27 -20.27 -31.47
CA LYS A 148 -4.27 -19.74 -30.51
C LYS A 148 -3.70 -19.56 -29.10
N TYR A 149 -2.80 -20.47 -28.69
CA TYR A 149 -2.13 -20.46 -27.39
C TYR A 149 -0.63 -20.21 -27.59
N THR A 150 -0.27 -18.94 -27.83
CA THR A 150 1.12 -18.53 -28.16
C THR A 150 2.09 -18.68 -26.98
N VAL A 151 1.60 -19.14 -25.84
CA VAL A 151 2.36 -19.58 -24.67
C VAL A 151 3.21 -20.83 -24.92
N TYR A 152 2.89 -21.63 -25.95
CA TYR A 152 3.66 -22.81 -26.33
C TYR A 152 4.60 -22.49 -27.49
N ASP A 153 5.86 -22.94 -27.39
CA ASP A 153 6.81 -22.82 -28.50
C ASP A 153 6.97 -24.12 -29.30
N GLU A 154 6.55 -25.25 -28.74
CA GLU A 154 6.59 -26.55 -29.41
C GLU A 154 5.53 -27.50 -28.85
N ILE A 155 5.00 -28.35 -29.73
CA ILE A 155 4.06 -29.41 -29.40
C ILE A 155 4.51 -30.65 -30.16
N LEU A 156 4.73 -31.76 -29.45
CA LEU A 156 5.14 -33.03 -30.04
C LEU A 156 4.16 -34.14 -29.68
N LEU A 157 4.01 -35.08 -30.60
CA LEU A 157 3.34 -36.35 -30.39
C LEU A 157 4.34 -37.48 -30.54
N LEU A 158 4.44 -38.34 -29.53
CA LEU A 158 5.33 -39.49 -29.49
C LEU A 158 4.53 -40.80 -29.57
N ASP A 159 5.11 -41.82 -30.20
CA ASP A 159 4.63 -43.20 -30.04
C ASP A 159 5.08 -43.80 -28.70
N LEU A 160 4.69 -45.06 -28.45
CA LEU A 160 5.01 -45.78 -27.22
C LEU A 160 6.51 -46.06 -27.04
N ASP A 161 7.29 -46.01 -28.12
CA ASP A 161 8.74 -46.25 -28.12
C ASP A 161 9.54 -44.92 -28.08
N GLY A 162 8.86 -43.77 -28.09
CA GLY A 162 9.46 -42.43 -28.05
C GLY A 162 9.80 -41.83 -29.41
N ARG A 163 9.40 -42.45 -30.52
CA ARG A 163 9.54 -41.86 -31.86
C ARG A 163 8.59 -40.67 -32.00
N VAL A 164 9.08 -39.57 -32.54
CA VAL A 164 8.22 -38.41 -32.82
C VAL A 164 7.36 -38.72 -34.05
N LEU A 165 6.05 -38.80 -33.84
CA LEU A 165 5.04 -39.00 -34.88
C LEU A 165 4.78 -37.69 -35.64
N VAL A 166 4.62 -36.59 -34.91
CA VAL A 166 4.45 -35.25 -35.46
C VAL A 166 4.92 -34.19 -34.48
N GLN A 167 5.36 -33.05 -34.99
CA GLN A 167 5.73 -31.87 -34.22
C GLN A 167 5.23 -30.60 -34.91
N ALA A 168 4.98 -29.54 -34.13
CA ALA A 168 4.43 -28.27 -34.61
C ALA A 168 5.51 -27.34 -35.19
N ASP A 169 6.64 -27.19 -34.50
CA ASP A 169 7.78 -26.44 -35.02
C ASP A 169 8.56 -27.31 -36.03
N ARG A 170 9.01 -26.74 -37.14
CA ARG A 170 9.82 -27.45 -38.15
C ARG A 170 11.28 -26.98 -38.17
N ALA A 171 11.59 -25.91 -37.45
CA ALA A 171 12.93 -25.35 -37.40
C ALA A 171 13.89 -26.25 -36.60
N THR A 172 13.38 -26.94 -35.57
CA THR A 172 14.14 -27.88 -34.74
C THR A 172 13.55 -29.31 -34.82
N PRO A 173 13.89 -30.10 -35.85
CA PRO A 173 13.38 -31.46 -35.99
C PRO A 173 13.92 -32.40 -34.92
N VAL A 174 13.00 -33.12 -34.25
CA VAL A 174 13.30 -34.20 -33.31
C VAL A 174 12.75 -35.50 -33.91
N ALA A 175 13.57 -36.55 -33.96
CA ALA A 175 13.16 -37.83 -34.55
C ALA A 175 12.71 -38.85 -33.48
N HIS A 176 13.33 -38.79 -32.31
CA HIS A 176 13.16 -39.77 -31.23
C HIS A 176 13.56 -39.14 -29.90
N SER A 177 12.87 -39.51 -28.82
CA SER A 177 13.16 -39.11 -27.45
C SER A 177 13.46 -40.33 -26.59
N ARG A 178 14.48 -40.21 -25.75
CA ARG A 178 14.86 -41.18 -24.71
C ARG A 178 14.68 -40.60 -23.30
N ASP A 179 14.00 -39.47 -23.19
CA ASP A 179 13.78 -38.82 -21.90
C ASP A 179 12.93 -39.74 -21.00
N PRO A 180 13.30 -39.93 -19.71
CA PRO A 180 12.51 -40.71 -18.76
C PRO A 180 11.04 -40.29 -18.66
N LEU A 181 10.70 -39.06 -19.07
CA LEU A 181 9.32 -38.56 -19.08
C LEU A 181 8.38 -39.48 -19.85
N LEU A 182 8.84 -40.15 -20.91
CA LEU A 182 7.97 -41.04 -21.70
C LEU A 182 7.40 -42.17 -20.83
N ALA A 183 8.27 -42.88 -20.11
CA ALA A 183 7.87 -43.98 -19.25
C ALA A 183 7.06 -43.49 -18.03
N GLU A 184 7.44 -42.33 -17.47
CA GLU A 184 6.71 -41.68 -16.38
C GLU A 184 5.27 -41.33 -16.80
N THR A 185 5.10 -40.77 -18.00
CA THR A 185 3.80 -40.35 -18.53
C THR A 185 2.91 -41.51 -18.95
N LEU A 186 3.46 -42.56 -19.54
CA LEU A 186 2.69 -43.78 -19.86
C LEU A 186 2.17 -44.48 -18.59
N ALA A 187 2.93 -44.44 -17.50
CA ALA A 187 2.53 -45.01 -16.21
C ALA A 187 1.52 -44.13 -15.45
N ALA A 188 1.50 -42.82 -15.71
CA ALA A 188 0.60 -41.87 -15.06
C ALA A 188 -0.84 -41.96 -15.60
N THR A 189 -1.82 -41.65 -14.73
CA THR A 189 -3.24 -41.53 -15.12
C THR A 189 -3.64 -40.10 -15.48
N GLY A 190 -2.79 -39.12 -15.18
CA GLY A 190 -2.98 -37.70 -15.49
C GLY A 190 -1.73 -37.11 -16.10
N TYR A 191 -1.62 -35.78 -16.08
CA TYR A 191 -0.45 -35.09 -16.64
C TYR A 191 0.81 -35.35 -15.81
N VAL A 192 1.97 -35.27 -16.47
CA VAL A 192 3.29 -35.23 -15.86
C VAL A 192 3.96 -33.90 -16.23
N GLU A 193 4.38 -33.16 -15.21
CA GLU A 193 5.12 -31.91 -15.32
C GLU A 193 6.62 -32.16 -15.14
N THR A 194 7.43 -31.73 -16.12
CA THR A 194 8.89 -31.94 -16.11
C THR A 194 9.63 -30.66 -16.44
N PHE A 195 10.60 -30.28 -15.60
CA PHE A 195 11.50 -29.14 -15.87
C PHE A 195 12.98 -29.57 -15.82
N ARG A 196 13.55 -29.94 -16.97
CA ARG A 196 14.95 -30.37 -17.11
C ARG A 196 15.46 -30.22 -18.54
N ALA A 197 16.75 -30.44 -18.76
CA ALA A 197 17.28 -30.64 -20.10
C ALA A 197 16.65 -31.89 -20.71
N THR A 198 16.15 -31.79 -21.95
CA THR A 198 15.45 -32.87 -22.64
C THR A 198 15.81 -32.86 -24.12
N ASP A 199 15.82 -34.03 -24.75
CA ASP A 199 16.06 -34.18 -26.18
C ASP A 199 14.86 -33.75 -27.05
N LEU A 200 13.68 -33.55 -26.44
CA LEU A 200 12.50 -32.96 -27.08
C LEU A 200 12.67 -31.48 -27.45
N ARG A 201 13.59 -30.76 -26.78
CA ARG A 201 13.93 -29.36 -27.09
C ARG A 201 15.45 -29.22 -27.19
N PRO A 202 16.06 -29.75 -28.27
CA PRO A 202 17.51 -29.70 -28.42
C PRO A 202 17.98 -28.25 -28.52
N GLY A 203 19.05 -27.92 -27.79
CA GLY A 203 19.60 -26.56 -27.73
C GLY A 203 19.04 -25.68 -26.62
N LYS A 204 17.95 -26.09 -25.95
CA LYS A 204 17.53 -25.44 -24.69
C LYS A 204 18.25 -26.08 -23.49
N PRO A 205 18.78 -25.29 -22.55
CA PRO A 205 19.43 -25.83 -21.35
C PRO A 205 18.44 -26.54 -20.42
N ARG A 206 17.17 -26.12 -20.41
CA ARG A 206 16.04 -26.72 -19.72
C ARG A 206 14.78 -26.45 -20.52
N ALA A 207 13.79 -27.33 -20.44
CA ALA A 207 12.45 -27.09 -20.98
C ALA A 207 11.41 -27.45 -19.92
N LEU A 208 10.32 -26.68 -19.86
CA LEU A 208 9.14 -27.02 -19.07
C LEU A 208 8.16 -27.75 -19.98
N VAL A 209 8.00 -29.05 -19.75
CA VAL A 209 7.18 -29.95 -20.57
C VAL A 209 6.03 -30.48 -19.73
N TYR A 210 4.82 -30.26 -20.22
CA TYR A 210 3.63 -30.94 -19.75
C TYR A 210 3.34 -32.08 -20.69
N SER A 211 3.18 -33.29 -20.16
CA SER A 211 2.92 -34.47 -20.99
C SER A 211 1.78 -35.31 -20.45
N HIS A 212 1.06 -35.95 -21.37
CA HIS A 212 -0.10 -36.78 -21.03
C HIS A 212 -0.20 -37.95 -22.01
N ARG A 213 -0.56 -39.13 -21.51
CA ARG A 213 -0.81 -40.28 -22.38
C ARG A 213 -2.03 -40.05 -23.24
N MET A 214 -1.95 -40.47 -24.49
CA MET A 214 -3.09 -40.48 -25.42
C MET A 214 -3.61 -41.90 -25.53
N LEU A 215 -4.93 -42.05 -25.53
CA LEU A 215 -5.61 -43.34 -25.62
C LEU A 215 -6.23 -43.50 -26.99
N ASP A 216 -6.17 -44.69 -27.55
CA ASP A 216 -6.93 -45.06 -28.74
C ASP A 216 -8.44 -44.90 -28.42
N PRO A 217 -9.20 -44.10 -29.20
CA PRO A 217 -10.61 -43.87 -28.95
C PRO A 217 -11.47 -45.15 -29.01
N ASP A 218 -11.03 -46.18 -29.73
CA ASP A 218 -11.81 -47.40 -29.94
C ASP A 218 -11.45 -48.50 -28.92
N SER A 219 -10.15 -48.72 -28.67
CA SER A 219 -9.70 -49.78 -27.74
C SER A 219 -9.49 -49.29 -26.30
N GLY A 220 -9.27 -47.98 -26.09
CA GLY A 220 -8.92 -47.40 -24.79
C GLY A 220 -7.48 -47.67 -24.33
N GLU A 221 -6.68 -48.38 -25.13
CA GLU A 221 -5.27 -48.66 -24.85
C GLU A 221 -4.38 -47.44 -25.13
N PRO A 222 -3.21 -47.30 -24.48
CA PRO A 222 -2.27 -46.24 -24.78
C PRO A 222 -1.83 -46.27 -26.25
N ALA A 223 -2.03 -45.16 -26.96
CA ALA A 223 -1.65 -44.97 -28.35
C ALA A 223 -0.36 -44.14 -28.53
N GLY A 224 -0.05 -43.29 -27.55
CA GLY A 224 1.12 -42.42 -27.61
C GLY A 224 1.19 -41.44 -26.44
N VAL A 225 2.08 -40.45 -26.54
CA VAL A 225 2.25 -39.39 -25.54
C VAL A 225 2.27 -38.03 -26.22
N LEU A 226 1.40 -37.12 -25.74
CA LEU A 226 1.42 -35.71 -26.11
C LEU A 226 2.41 -34.96 -25.20
N CYS A 227 3.22 -34.08 -25.78
CA CYS A 227 4.13 -33.19 -25.06
C CYS A 227 3.90 -31.73 -25.47
N LEU A 228 3.49 -30.90 -24.52
CA LEU A 228 3.40 -29.44 -24.65
C LEU A 228 4.64 -28.80 -24.05
N CYS A 229 5.43 -28.09 -24.86
CA CYS A 229 6.59 -27.32 -24.40
C CYS A 229 6.19 -25.86 -24.16
N PHE A 230 6.20 -25.46 -22.90
CA PHE A 230 5.89 -24.07 -22.52
C PHE A 230 7.06 -23.16 -22.90
N ASN A 231 6.75 -22.00 -23.49
CA ASN A 231 7.73 -20.96 -23.81
C ASN A 231 8.14 -20.19 -22.55
N PHE A 232 8.82 -20.92 -21.66
CA PHE A 232 9.18 -20.48 -20.33
C PHE A 232 10.05 -19.21 -20.36
N GLU A 233 11.02 -19.13 -21.26
CA GLU A 233 11.91 -17.96 -21.35
C GLU A 233 11.14 -16.69 -21.72
N GLN A 234 10.28 -16.75 -22.74
CA GLN A 234 9.47 -15.60 -23.17
C GLN A 234 8.53 -15.13 -22.06
N GLU A 235 7.90 -16.06 -21.33
CA GLU A 235 7.01 -15.69 -20.23
C GLU A 235 7.77 -15.02 -19.10
N MET A 236 8.93 -15.55 -18.72
CA MET A 236 9.77 -14.95 -17.68
C MET A 236 10.26 -13.56 -18.08
N ASP A 237 10.68 -13.37 -19.34
CA ASP A 237 11.08 -12.07 -19.86
C ASP A 237 9.94 -11.06 -19.81
N ALA A 238 8.71 -11.47 -20.16
CA ALA A 238 7.53 -10.62 -20.06
C ALA A 238 7.21 -10.23 -18.61
N ILE A 239 7.18 -11.20 -17.69
CA ILE A 239 6.96 -10.95 -16.25
C ILE A 239 8.02 -9.99 -15.71
N PHE A 240 9.30 -10.21 -16.02
CA PHE A 240 10.37 -9.34 -15.56
C PHE A 240 10.30 -7.95 -16.18
N ALA A 241 9.99 -7.82 -17.46
CA ALA A 241 9.83 -6.52 -18.10
C ALA A 241 8.71 -5.68 -17.47
N SER A 242 7.58 -6.31 -17.10
CA SER A 242 6.41 -5.65 -16.51
C SER A 242 6.64 -5.17 -15.08
N TYR A 243 7.41 -5.91 -14.26
CA TYR A 243 7.49 -5.66 -12.81
C TYR A 243 8.87 -5.27 -12.28
N ARG A 244 9.92 -5.32 -13.10
CA ARG A 244 11.25 -4.88 -12.67
C ARG A 244 11.25 -3.41 -12.27
N ASP A 245 12.18 -3.05 -11.39
CA ASP A 245 12.48 -1.65 -11.12
C ASP A 245 12.85 -0.95 -12.46
N PRO A 246 12.12 0.11 -12.88
CA PRO A 246 12.45 0.85 -14.11
C PRO A 246 13.88 1.42 -14.09
N SER A 247 14.39 1.73 -12.89
CA SER A 247 15.76 2.19 -12.69
C SER A 247 16.79 1.05 -12.58
N GLN A 248 16.34 -0.20 -12.70
CA GLN A 248 17.16 -1.42 -12.71
C GLN A 248 18.10 -1.56 -11.50
N ARG A 249 17.69 -1.04 -10.34
CA ARG A 249 18.50 -1.13 -9.10
C ARG A 249 18.36 -2.47 -8.38
N ALA A 250 17.38 -3.29 -8.76
CA ALA A 250 17.17 -4.63 -8.25
C ALA A 250 17.09 -5.64 -9.39
N ASN A 251 17.61 -6.84 -9.15
CA ASN A 251 17.49 -7.96 -10.05
C ASN A 251 16.38 -8.91 -9.57
N MET A 252 15.44 -9.22 -10.46
CA MET A 252 14.39 -10.21 -10.21
C MET A 252 14.87 -11.59 -10.66
N LEU A 253 14.62 -12.60 -9.83
CA LEU A 253 15.09 -13.96 -10.00
C LEU A 253 13.94 -14.94 -9.77
N LEU A 254 13.92 -16.00 -10.55
CA LEU A 254 13.19 -17.22 -10.21
C LEU A 254 14.21 -18.25 -9.73
N LEU A 255 13.95 -18.91 -8.61
CA LEU A 255 14.85 -19.90 -8.01
C LEU A 255 14.20 -21.28 -7.93
N ASP A 256 15.03 -22.33 -7.94
CA ASP A 256 14.61 -23.70 -7.68
C ASP A 256 14.57 -24.03 -6.18
N ALA A 257 14.21 -25.27 -5.87
CA ALA A 257 14.15 -25.79 -4.50
C ALA A 257 15.48 -25.66 -3.75
N GLN A 258 16.62 -25.71 -4.44
CA GLN A 258 17.99 -25.64 -3.90
C GLN A 258 18.58 -24.23 -3.88
N ASP A 259 17.76 -23.21 -4.11
CA ASP A 259 18.13 -21.78 -4.16
C ASP A 259 19.07 -21.43 -5.32
N ARG A 260 19.01 -22.20 -6.42
CA ARG A 260 19.73 -21.86 -7.65
C ARG A 260 18.83 -21.08 -8.59
N VAL A 261 19.43 -20.10 -9.28
CA VAL A 261 18.72 -19.27 -10.25
C VAL A 261 18.26 -20.12 -11.44
N ILE A 262 16.95 -20.14 -11.66
CA ILE A 262 16.31 -20.68 -12.86
C ILE A 262 16.37 -19.63 -13.97
N SER A 263 15.84 -18.43 -13.70
CA SER A 263 15.80 -17.31 -14.62
C SER A 263 16.13 -16.01 -13.89
N SER A 264 16.71 -15.04 -14.61
CA SER A 264 17.11 -13.73 -14.09
C SER A 264 16.71 -12.63 -15.06
N ALA A 265 16.19 -11.53 -14.54
CA ALA A 265 15.89 -10.32 -15.30
C ALA A 265 17.15 -9.63 -15.85
N ASP A 266 18.31 -9.87 -15.24
CA ASP A 266 19.61 -9.45 -15.76
C ASP A 266 20.65 -10.57 -15.54
N PRO A 267 20.81 -11.46 -16.54
CA PRO A 267 21.77 -12.57 -16.48
C PRO A 267 23.24 -12.13 -16.44
N LEU A 268 23.57 -10.90 -16.87
CA LEU A 268 24.95 -10.39 -16.77
C LEU A 268 25.30 -10.05 -15.32
N TRP A 269 24.30 -9.67 -14.53
CA TRP A 269 24.45 -9.43 -13.11
C TRP A 269 24.40 -10.74 -12.31
N ILE A 270 23.35 -11.55 -12.49
CA ILE A 270 23.19 -12.83 -11.77
C ILE A 270 22.76 -13.93 -12.76
N PRO A 271 23.70 -14.77 -13.24
CA PRO A 271 23.37 -15.77 -14.25
C PRO A 271 22.62 -16.98 -13.68
N ALA A 272 21.91 -17.68 -14.56
CA ALA A 272 21.24 -18.94 -14.24
C ALA A 272 22.23 -20.01 -13.71
N GLY A 273 21.74 -20.89 -12.85
CA GLY A 273 22.49 -22.00 -12.24
C GLY A 273 23.27 -21.64 -10.98
N VAL A 274 23.49 -20.34 -10.71
CA VAL A 274 24.20 -19.89 -9.51
C VAL A 274 23.31 -20.01 -8.28
N LYS A 275 23.89 -20.44 -7.16
CA LYS A 275 23.19 -20.45 -5.86
C LYS A 275 23.25 -19.08 -5.21
N VAL A 276 22.10 -18.56 -4.77
CA VAL A 276 21.98 -17.24 -4.13
C VAL A 276 21.49 -17.38 -2.69
N PRO A 277 21.78 -16.40 -1.80
CA PRO A 277 21.18 -16.38 -0.48
C PRO A 277 19.68 -16.04 -0.56
N THR A 278 18.89 -16.57 0.38
CA THR A 278 17.43 -16.36 0.44
C THR A 278 17.01 -15.72 1.75
N ASN A 279 15.90 -14.97 1.71
CA ASN A 279 15.30 -14.28 2.86
C ASN A 279 13.77 -14.42 2.82
N VAL A 280 13.29 -15.63 3.13
CA VAL A 280 11.85 -15.95 3.12
C VAL A 280 11.12 -15.17 4.23
N ASP A 281 11.70 -15.15 5.43
CA ASP A 281 11.14 -14.46 6.61
C ASP A 281 11.14 -12.93 6.47
N GLY A 282 11.90 -12.38 5.52
CA GLY A 282 11.91 -10.94 5.27
C GLY A 282 12.57 -10.13 6.36
N LEU A 283 13.53 -10.74 7.05
CA LEU A 283 14.25 -10.08 8.12
C LEU A 283 15.06 -8.90 7.56
N PRO A 284 15.19 -7.81 8.32
CA PRO A 284 15.96 -6.64 7.92
C PRO A 284 17.47 -6.88 8.10
N GLN A 285 18.02 -7.75 7.26
CA GLN A 285 19.42 -8.17 7.28
C GLN A 285 20.06 -8.03 5.90
N LEU A 286 21.37 -7.80 5.89
CA LEU A 286 22.18 -7.79 4.68
C LEU A 286 22.68 -9.20 4.38
N LEU A 287 22.54 -9.63 3.13
CA LEU A 287 23.04 -10.92 2.65
C LEU A 287 24.17 -10.71 1.65
N MET A 288 25.24 -11.48 1.81
CA MET A 288 26.42 -11.40 0.97
C MET A 288 26.26 -12.27 -0.28
N PHE A 289 26.51 -11.70 -1.46
CA PHE A 289 26.58 -12.43 -2.72
C PHE A 289 27.59 -11.77 -3.66
N GLY A 290 28.48 -12.56 -4.28
CA GLY A 290 29.46 -12.03 -5.24
C GLY A 290 30.34 -10.90 -4.69
N GLY A 291 30.63 -10.90 -3.38
CA GLY A 291 31.43 -9.86 -2.71
C GLY A 291 30.69 -8.52 -2.46
N ARG A 292 29.36 -8.48 -2.64
CA ARG A 292 28.52 -7.31 -2.33
C ARG A 292 27.39 -7.67 -1.36
N GLU A 293 26.95 -6.69 -0.60
CA GLU A 293 25.81 -6.81 0.33
C GLU A 293 24.49 -6.43 -0.35
N TYR A 294 23.47 -7.25 -0.11
CA TYR A 294 22.15 -7.09 -0.70
C TYR A 294 21.05 -7.08 0.37
N LEU A 295 20.02 -6.28 0.11
CA LEU A 295 18.68 -6.54 0.63
C LEU A 295 18.00 -7.56 -0.29
N VAL A 296 17.45 -8.60 0.33
CA VAL A 296 16.85 -9.73 -0.39
C VAL A 296 15.44 -9.97 0.14
N ARG A 297 14.51 -10.26 -0.76
CA ARG A 297 13.21 -10.84 -0.41
C ARG A 297 12.93 -12.06 -1.28
N THR A 298 12.51 -13.13 -0.64
CA THR A 298 12.18 -14.41 -1.28
C THR A 298 10.75 -14.79 -0.93
N PHE A 299 9.98 -15.22 -1.93
CA PHE A 299 8.59 -15.65 -1.79
C PHE A 299 8.39 -17.01 -2.43
N ARG A 300 7.48 -17.78 -1.82
CA ARG A 300 6.88 -18.98 -2.40
C ARG A 300 5.44 -18.65 -2.72
N SER A 301 4.89 -19.25 -3.77
CA SER A 301 3.46 -19.14 -4.02
C SER A 301 2.69 -19.98 -2.99
N ASP A 302 1.51 -19.52 -2.62
CA ASP A 302 0.54 -20.30 -1.85
C ASP A 302 -0.22 -21.31 -2.73
N GLY A 303 0.04 -21.28 -4.05
CA GLY A 303 -0.65 -22.08 -5.05
C GLY A 303 -1.91 -21.41 -5.60
N TYR A 304 -2.48 -21.99 -6.65
CA TYR A 304 -3.71 -21.53 -7.28
C TYR A 304 -4.62 -22.74 -7.55
N GLN A 305 -5.87 -22.69 -7.07
CA GLN A 305 -6.88 -23.75 -7.23
C GLN A 305 -6.37 -25.18 -6.93
N GLY A 306 -5.53 -25.32 -5.89
CA GLY A 306 -4.95 -26.60 -5.46
C GLY A 306 -3.65 -26.99 -6.16
N TYR A 307 -3.21 -26.24 -7.17
CA TYR A 307 -1.91 -26.41 -7.81
C TYR A 307 -0.84 -25.52 -7.14
N PRO A 308 0.19 -26.10 -6.50
CA PRO A 308 1.20 -25.33 -5.75
C PRO A 308 2.29 -24.71 -6.63
N GLY A 309 2.28 -24.95 -7.95
CA GLY A 309 3.42 -24.67 -8.81
C GLY A 309 4.49 -25.76 -8.79
N PRO A 310 5.52 -25.66 -9.66
CA PRO A 310 6.62 -26.61 -9.66
C PRO A 310 7.35 -26.63 -8.33
N ALA A 311 7.73 -27.84 -7.89
CA ALA A 311 8.17 -28.09 -6.53
C ALA A 311 9.35 -27.19 -6.10
N GLY A 312 9.10 -26.38 -5.07
CA GLY A 312 10.11 -25.55 -4.41
C GLY A 312 10.53 -24.30 -5.19
N TRP A 313 9.83 -23.94 -6.26
CA TRP A 313 10.08 -22.69 -6.97
C TRP A 313 9.83 -21.46 -6.08
N LYS A 314 10.67 -20.44 -6.24
CA LYS A 314 10.63 -19.21 -5.44
C LYS A 314 10.84 -18.00 -6.32
N GLY A 315 10.05 -16.94 -6.11
CA GLY A 315 10.34 -15.60 -6.63
C GLY A 315 11.29 -14.87 -5.69
N GLN A 316 12.29 -14.17 -6.21
CA GLN A 316 13.24 -13.40 -5.40
C GLN A 316 13.62 -12.08 -6.05
N LEU A 317 13.76 -11.03 -5.24
CA LEU A 317 14.45 -9.81 -5.64
C LEU A 317 15.69 -9.58 -4.78
N MET A 318 16.75 -9.12 -5.44
CA MET A 318 18.02 -8.74 -4.81
C MET A 318 18.37 -7.30 -5.20
N MET A 319 18.54 -6.43 -4.20
CA MET A 319 18.94 -5.03 -4.39
C MET A 319 20.22 -4.75 -3.62
N PRO A 320 21.30 -4.25 -4.25
CA PRO A 320 22.51 -3.83 -3.55
C PRO A 320 22.18 -2.75 -2.54
N VAL A 321 22.71 -2.90 -1.32
CA VAL A 321 22.43 -1.94 -0.24
C VAL A 321 22.90 -0.52 -0.60
N ASP A 322 23.97 -0.39 -1.40
CA ASP A 322 24.49 0.89 -1.84
C ASP A 322 23.56 1.65 -2.80
N LEU A 323 22.60 0.96 -3.43
CA LEU A 323 21.57 1.55 -4.28
C LEU A 323 20.21 1.68 -3.59
N ALA A 324 19.97 0.89 -2.54
CA ALA A 324 18.66 0.72 -1.91
C ALA A 324 18.04 2.01 -1.39
N PHE A 325 18.86 2.93 -0.87
CA PHE A 325 18.38 4.15 -0.22
C PHE A 325 18.70 5.44 -1.01
N ARG A 326 19.21 5.31 -2.25
CA ARG A 326 19.48 6.47 -3.11
C ARG A 326 18.17 6.97 -3.74
N ASN A 327 17.80 8.22 -3.45
CA ASN A 327 16.70 9.01 -4.03
C ASN A 327 15.57 8.19 -4.66
N ALA A 328 14.92 7.36 -3.86
CA ALA A 328 13.67 6.71 -4.26
C ALA A 328 12.52 7.69 -4.01
N GLY A 329 12.03 8.35 -5.07
CA GLY A 329 10.68 8.94 -5.05
C GLY A 329 10.51 10.32 -4.42
N ALA A 330 11.43 11.27 -4.64
CA ALA A 330 11.22 12.67 -4.23
C ALA A 330 10.01 13.34 -4.91
N ASP A 331 9.50 12.76 -6.01
CA ASP A 331 8.42 13.33 -6.84
C ASP A 331 7.06 12.64 -6.68
N ALA A 332 6.95 11.58 -5.85
CA ALA A 332 5.70 10.82 -5.70
C ALA A 332 4.56 11.62 -5.05
N LEU A 333 4.91 12.63 -4.24
CA LEU A 333 3.99 13.60 -3.65
C LEU A 333 3.94 14.91 -4.47
N GLY A 334 4.70 15.00 -5.57
CA GLY A 334 4.75 16.17 -6.45
C GLY A 334 3.39 16.41 -7.08
N GLY A 335 2.67 17.43 -6.58
CA GLY A 335 1.33 17.79 -7.06
C GLY A 335 0.17 17.39 -6.14
N ALA A 336 0.43 16.75 -4.99
CA ALA A 336 -0.59 16.56 -3.96
C ALA A 336 -0.86 17.88 -3.22
N ASP A 337 -2.13 18.17 -2.95
CA ASP A 337 -2.54 19.35 -2.18
C ASP A 337 -1.94 19.28 -0.76
N PRO A 338 -1.16 20.29 -0.32
CA PRO A 338 -0.66 20.35 1.05
C PRO A 338 -1.74 20.15 2.11
N GLU A 339 -2.97 20.60 1.86
CA GLU A 339 -4.09 20.44 2.78
C GLU A 339 -4.51 18.97 2.93
N LEU A 340 -4.48 18.19 1.85
CA LEU A 340 -4.79 16.76 1.89
C LEU A 340 -3.71 15.97 2.62
N ILE A 341 -2.44 16.34 2.43
CA ILE A 341 -1.32 15.74 3.16
C ILE A 341 -1.49 16.02 4.65
N GLU A 342 -1.72 17.27 5.05
CA GLU A 342 -1.92 17.64 6.45
C GLU A 342 -3.13 16.91 7.07
N GLY A 343 -4.24 16.85 6.34
CA GLY A 343 -5.43 16.13 6.75
C GLY A 343 -5.18 14.63 6.97
N LEU A 344 -4.45 13.98 6.06
CA LEU A 344 -4.05 12.58 6.21
C LEU A 344 -3.10 12.40 7.42
N LEU A 345 -2.09 13.26 7.56
CA LEU A 345 -1.16 13.26 8.69
C LEU A 345 -1.84 13.47 10.04
N SER A 346 -3.00 14.13 10.08
CA SER A 346 -3.80 14.26 11.30
C SER A 346 -4.26 12.91 11.88
N HIS A 347 -4.27 11.85 11.06
CA HIS A 347 -4.57 10.47 11.45
C HIS A 347 -3.32 9.61 11.62
N ALA A 348 -2.14 10.22 11.74
CA ALA A 348 -0.87 9.51 11.95
C ALA A 348 -0.90 8.48 13.08
N GLN A 349 -1.68 8.70 14.14
CA GLN A 349 -1.84 7.73 15.23
C GLN A 349 -2.43 6.39 14.75
N ALA A 350 -3.30 6.40 13.74
CA ALA A 350 -3.97 5.20 13.25
C ALA A 350 -3.05 4.32 12.40
N PHE A 351 -2.23 4.92 11.54
CA PHE A 351 -1.35 4.18 10.62
C PHE A 351 0.12 4.15 11.05
N SER A 352 0.54 5.00 11.99
CA SER A 352 1.89 5.01 12.54
C SER A 352 1.96 5.48 14.01
N PRO A 353 1.54 4.61 14.96
CA PRO A 353 1.51 4.95 16.39
C PRO A 353 2.87 5.38 16.95
N THR A 354 3.97 4.74 16.53
CA THR A 354 5.32 5.02 17.02
C THR A 354 5.79 6.42 16.63
N LEU A 355 5.50 6.87 15.40
CA LEU A 355 5.83 8.21 14.94
C LEU A 355 4.97 9.27 15.63
N HIS A 356 3.70 8.95 15.86
CA HIS A 356 2.82 9.84 16.62
C HIS A 356 3.30 10.02 18.06
N GLU A 357 3.77 8.95 18.71
CA GLU A 357 4.37 9.05 20.05
C GLU A 357 5.67 9.86 20.05
N LEU A 358 6.53 9.69 19.04
CA LEU A 358 7.75 10.50 18.89
C LEU A 358 7.43 11.99 18.76
N MET A 359 6.49 12.35 17.89
CA MET A 359 6.03 13.74 17.73
C MET A 359 5.49 14.28 19.05
N SER A 360 4.59 13.54 19.70
CA SER A 360 4.02 13.92 20.99
C SER A 360 5.09 14.11 22.07
N ALA A 361 6.12 13.27 22.08
CA ALA A 361 7.22 13.35 23.04
C ALA A 361 8.15 14.54 22.78
N VAL A 362 8.42 14.88 21.50
CA VAL A 362 9.12 16.12 21.12
C VAL A 362 8.34 17.32 21.63
N THR A 363 7.04 17.41 21.31
CA THR A 363 6.21 18.55 21.75
C THR A 363 6.16 18.68 23.28
N ARG A 364 6.04 17.57 24.02
CA ARG A 364 6.11 17.58 25.50
C ARG A 364 7.46 18.08 26.03
N THR A 365 8.55 17.71 25.35
CA THR A 365 9.91 18.12 25.73
C THR A 365 10.11 19.61 25.45
N THR A 366 9.71 20.10 24.28
CA THR A 366 9.73 21.53 23.91
C THR A 366 8.96 22.37 24.91
N ARG A 367 7.71 21.99 25.25
CA ARG A 367 6.91 22.70 26.27
C ARG A 367 7.53 22.69 27.66
N THR A 368 8.22 21.61 28.02
CA THR A 368 8.94 21.55 29.29
C THR A 368 10.06 22.59 29.33
N ILE A 369 10.77 22.80 28.21
CA ILE A 369 11.80 23.85 28.07
C ILE A 369 11.18 25.23 28.16
N GLU A 370 10.11 25.48 27.41
CA GLU A 370 9.41 26.76 27.42
C GLU A 370 8.99 27.13 28.84
N ARG A 371 8.44 26.18 29.60
CA ARG A 371 8.11 26.38 31.02
C ARG A 371 9.33 26.62 31.90
N ILE A 372 10.44 25.89 31.70
CA ILE A 372 11.68 26.11 32.46
C ILE A 372 12.22 27.52 32.21
N VAL A 373 12.25 27.95 30.95
CA VAL A 373 12.66 29.30 30.55
C VAL A 373 11.72 30.34 31.16
N TRP A 374 10.41 30.12 31.04
CA TRP A 374 9.39 31.03 31.56
C TRP A 374 9.51 31.18 33.07
N ASN A 375 9.63 30.09 33.83
CA ASN A 375 9.85 30.11 35.27
C ASN A 375 11.16 30.82 35.63
N GLY A 376 12.23 30.59 34.86
CA GLY A 376 13.52 31.29 35.03
C GLY A 376 13.38 32.80 34.84
N LYS A 377 12.68 33.24 33.79
CA LYS A 377 12.44 34.67 33.51
C LYS A 377 11.52 35.31 34.57
N VAL A 378 10.47 34.62 35.02
CA VAL A 378 9.61 35.06 36.13
C VAL A 378 10.40 35.22 37.43
N THR A 379 11.25 34.25 37.77
CA THR A 379 12.09 34.30 38.98
C THR A 379 13.09 35.45 38.92
N SER A 380 13.70 35.67 37.75
CA SER A 380 14.59 36.81 37.47
C SER A 380 13.87 38.15 37.67
N ALA A 381 12.65 38.28 37.12
CA ALA A 381 11.83 39.49 37.25
C ALA A 381 11.45 39.78 38.72
N ALA A 382 11.10 38.76 39.50
CA ALA A 382 10.77 38.90 40.92
C ALA A 382 11.95 39.43 41.75
N ASN A 383 13.18 38.98 41.44
CA ASN A 383 14.39 39.42 42.14
C ASN A 383 14.82 40.85 41.74
N ASN A 384 14.40 41.35 40.58
CA ASN A 384 14.74 42.69 40.08
C ASN A 384 14.01 43.82 40.85
N GLN A 385 12.87 43.54 41.50
CA GLN A 385 12.09 44.52 42.27
C GLN A 385 12.61 44.77 43.70
N VAL A 386 13.37 43.84 44.29
CA VAL A 386 13.78 43.91 45.71
C VAL A 386 14.88 44.98 45.95
N VAL A 387 15.50 45.52 44.90
CA VAL A 387 16.60 46.50 45.00
C VAL A 387 16.11 47.97 44.91
N GLY A 388 14.81 48.21 44.82
CA GLY A 388 14.24 49.56 44.59
C GLY A 388 14.27 50.54 45.77
N HIS A 389 14.58 50.11 47.00
CA HIS A 389 14.59 50.99 48.17
C HIS A 389 15.71 50.65 49.17
N GLY A 390 16.86 51.30 49.05
CA GLY A 390 17.83 51.43 50.15
C GLY A 390 19.30 51.40 49.75
N HIS A 391 19.93 52.59 49.79
CA HIS A 391 21.37 52.90 49.91
C HIS A 391 22.39 52.18 48.99
N GLU A 392 23.03 53.03 48.18
CA GLU A 392 24.20 52.77 47.35
C GLU A 392 25.37 52.19 48.16
N THR A 393 25.85 51.00 47.76
CA THR A 393 27.28 50.55 47.83
C THR A 393 27.52 49.09 47.35
N GLY A 394 26.56 48.41 46.69
CA GLY A 394 26.76 47.04 46.15
C GLY A 394 26.24 46.78 44.73
N HIS A 395 25.93 47.82 43.96
CA HIS A 395 24.97 47.80 42.84
C HIS A 395 25.42 47.09 41.54
N ASP A 396 26.72 46.85 41.31
CA ASP A 396 27.20 46.33 40.02
C ASP A 396 27.29 44.79 39.92
N LEU A 397 27.44 44.08 41.04
CA LEU A 397 27.67 42.62 41.03
C LEU A 397 26.37 41.82 40.82
N HIS A 398 25.24 42.25 41.39
CA HIS A 398 23.96 41.54 41.28
C HIS A 398 23.25 41.77 39.93
N ARG A 399 23.33 42.97 39.36
CA ARG A 399 22.79 43.26 38.02
C ARG A 399 23.51 42.46 36.93
N GLY A 400 24.83 42.25 37.10
CA GLY A 400 25.65 41.42 36.23
C GLY A 400 25.26 39.93 36.24
N ASN A 401 24.85 39.37 37.38
CA ASN A 401 24.43 37.95 37.45
C ASN A 401 23.04 37.71 36.84
N VAL A 402 22.10 38.64 37.00
CA VAL A 402 20.77 38.58 36.37
C VAL A 402 20.87 38.64 34.84
N ASN A 403 21.72 39.52 34.32
CA ASN A 403 21.96 39.59 32.87
C ASN A 403 22.62 38.30 32.32
N LYS A 404 23.57 37.71 33.05
CA LYS A 404 24.18 36.42 32.67
C LYS A 404 23.16 35.27 32.63
N LEU A 405 22.25 35.21 33.60
CA LEU A 405 21.17 34.21 33.63
C LEU A 405 20.23 34.38 32.45
N ASN A 406 19.81 35.61 32.13
CA ASN A 406 18.98 35.89 30.97
C ASN A 406 19.64 35.46 29.66
N THR A 407 20.96 35.68 29.50
CA THR A 407 21.70 35.18 28.33
C THR A 407 21.65 33.65 28.23
N VAL A 408 21.81 32.92 29.34
CA VAL A 408 21.68 31.45 29.35
C VAL A 408 20.25 31.02 28.99
N LEU A 409 19.22 31.68 29.53
CA LEU A 409 17.82 31.39 29.21
C LEU A 409 17.47 31.67 27.75
N ASP A 410 18.05 32.72 27.16
CA ASP A 410 17.88 33.04 25.74
C ASP A 410 18.59 31.98 24.86
N GLN A 411 19.78 31.50 25.24
CA GLN A 411 20.45 30.39 24.56
C GLN A 411 19.67 29.07 24.65
N ILE A 412 19.03 28.78 25.79
CA ILE A 412 18.14 27.63 25.98
C ILE A 412 16.92 27.75 25.06
N THR A 413 16.34 28.95 24.94
CA THR A 413 15.18 29.22 24.08
C THR A 413 15.55 28.99 22.61
N GLU A 414 16.68 29.58 22.16
CA GLU A 414 17.15 29.44 20.78
C GLU A 414 17.48 27.97 20.44
N THR A 415 18.20 27.28 21.32
CA THR A 415 18.59 25.88 21.12
C THR A 415 17.37 24.95 21.18
N GLY A 416 16.41 25.24 22.05
CA GLY A 416 15.12 24.55 22.13
C GLY A 416 14.33 24.69 20.82
N GLY A 417 14.18 25.91 20.31
CA GLY A 417 13.49 26.17 19.04
C GLY A 417 14.17 25.51 17.84
N ARG A 418 15.51 25.53 17.77
CA ARG A 418 16.26 24.78 16.74
C ARG A 418 16.07 23.27 16.84
N SER A 419 16.06 22.73 18.06
CA SER A 419 15.81 21.30 18.31
C SER A 419 14.42 20.91 17.80
N ASP A 420 13.40 21.66 18.21
CA ASP A 420 12.01 21.44 17.81
C ASP A 420 11.83 21.47 16.28
N ALA A 421 12.43 22.45 15.60
CA ALA A 421 12.38 22.57 14.15
C ALA A 421 13.03 21.38 13.43
N ILE A 422 14.19 20.89 13.90
CA ILE A 422 14.89 19.75 13.31
C ILE A 422 14.11 18.45 13.55
N PHE A 423 13.60 18.22 14.76
CA PHE A 423 12.78 17.04 15.06
C PHE A 423 11.48 17.03 14.25
N SER A 424 10.75 18.15 14.23
CA SER A 424 9.48 18.27 13.51
C SER A 424 9.65 18.03 12.01
N ARG A 425 10.68 18.62 11.39
CA ARG A 425 11.00 18.39 9.97
C ARG A 425 11.36 16.93 9.71
N SER A 426 12.22 16.33 10.54
CA SER A 426 12.67 14.95 10.35
C SER A 426 11.51 13.95 10.50
N ILE A 427 10.58 14.21 11.42
CA ILE A 427 9.36 13.39 11.58
C ILE A 427 8.43 13.57 10.37
N GLN A 428 8.30 14.80 9.85
CA GLN A 428 7.51 15.06 8.64
C GLN A 428 8.09 14.33 7.42
N ASP A 429 9.41 14.36 7.23
CA ASP A 429 10.11 13.64 6.16
C ASP A 429 9.89 12.11 6.28
N LEU A 430 9.84 11.60 7.51
CA LEU A 430 9.55 10.19 7.79
C LEU A 430 8.11 9.83 7.43
N TYR A 431 7.13 10.68 7.75
CA TYR A 431 5.76 10.47 7.30
C TYR A 431 5.63 10.51 5.78
N GLN A 432 6.30 11.45 5.12
CA GLN A 432 6.31 11.52 3.65
C GLN A 432 6.89 10.23 3.06
N THR A 433 7.95 9.68 3.66
CA THR A 433 8.53 8.39 3.23
C THR A 433 7.51 7.25 3.33
N VAL A 434 6.76 7.18 4.43
CA VAL A 434 5.68 6.18 4.61
C VAL A 434 4.56 6.37 3.58
N LEU A 435 4.17 7.62 3.29
CA LEU A 435 3.14 7.91 2.28
C LEU A 435 3.58 7.54 0.87
N THR A 436 4.80 7.88 0.49
CA THR A 436 5.38 7.48 -0.81
C THR A 436 5.42 5.96 -0.96
N ALA A 437 5.69 5.24 0.13
CA ALA A 437 5.64 3.79 0.16
C ALA A 437 4.22 3.26 -0.15
N SER A 438 3.21 3.75 0.57
CA SER A 438 1.81 3.36 0.36
C SER A 438 1.31 3.69 -1.05
N ILE A 439 1.66 4.87 -1.59
CA ILE A 439 1.31 5.26 -2.97
C ILE A 439 1.92 4.27 -3.98
N SER A 440 3.20 3.94 -3.81
CA SER A 440 3.91 3.03 -4.71
C SER A 440 3.34 1.60 -4.64
N GLU A 441 3.02 1.13 -3.44
CA GLU A 441 2.39 -0.17 -3.23
C GLU A 441 1.00 -0.23 -3.85
N ALA A 442 0.19 0.82 -3.66
CA ALA A 442 -1.15 0.90 -4.23
C ALA A 442 -1.13 0.87 -5.76
N ALA A 443 -0.21 1.64 -6.37
CA ALA A 443 -0.02 1.66 -7.82
C ALA A 443 0.40 0.29 -8.38
N LEU A 444 1.38 -0.36 -7.74
CA LEU A 444 1.83 -1.68 -8.15
C LEU A 444 0.70 -2.71 -8.05
N THR A 445 -0.02 -2.73 -6.92
CA THR A 445 -1.14 -3.65 -6.67
C THR A 445 -2.27 -3.46 -7.70
N SER A 446 -2.65 -2.22 -8.00
CA SER A 446 -3.67 -1.92 -9.02
C SER A 446 -3.28 -2.43 -10.41
N ARG A 447 -2.01 -2.26 -10.82
CA ARG A 447 -1.51 -2.79 -12.11
C ARG A 447 -1.62 -4.31 -12.17
N LEU A 448 -1.25 -4.98 -11.09
CA LEU A 448 -1.25 -6.44 -11.06
C LEU A 448 -2.64 -7.05 -11.16
N LEU A 449 -3.64 -6.40 -10.57
CA LEU A 449 -5.02 -6.84 -10.65
C LEU A 449 -5.51 -6.85 -12.10
N VAL A 450 -5.23 -5.81 -12.90
CA VAL A 450 -5.58 -5.82 -14.33
C VAL A 450 -4.74 -6.82 -15.13
N ASP A 451 -3.46 -7.00 -14.80
CA ASP A 451 -2.60 -7.98 -15.48
C ASP A 451 -3.02 -9.43 -15.22
N MET A 452 -3.53 -9.72 -14.01
CA MET A 452 -4.13 -11.02 -13.67
C MET A 452 -5.46 -11.23 -14.38
N LEU A 453 -6.26 -10.16 -14.52
CA LEU A 453 -7.52 -10.19 -15.26
C LEU A 453 -7.30 -10.46 -16.74
N ASP A 454 -6.41 -9.71 -17.40
CA ASP A 454 -6.17 -9.83 -18.84
C ASP A 454 -5.62 -11.21 -19.22
N ARG A 455 -4.71 -11.78 -18.41
CA ARG A 455 -4.27 -13.18 -18.60
C ARG A 455 -5.42 -14.16 -18.46
N ASN A 456 -6.33 -13.93 -17.52
CA ASN A 456 -7.47 -14.80 -17.37
C ASN A 456 -8.41 -14.67 -18.59
N LEU A 457 -8.76 -13.46 -19.01
CA LEU A 457 -9.66 -13.26 -20.16
C LEU A 457 -9.03 -13.70 -21.50
N TYR A 458 -7.70 -13.62 -21.64
CA TYR A 458 -6.98 -14.14 -22.80
C TYR A 458 -7.28 -15.63 -23.03
N GLU A 459 -7.12 -16.47 -22.01
CA GLU A 459 -7.37 -17.90 -22.12
C GLU A 459 -8.84 -18.18 -22.48
N ARG A 460 -9.79 -17.39 -21.96
CA ARG A 460 -11.22 -17.52 -22.30
C ARG A 460 -11.50 -17.21 -23.78
N ALA A 461 -10.86 -16.17 -24.31
CA ALA A 461 -10.91 -15.89 -25.74
C ALA A 461 -10.25 -17.00 -26.58
N ASN A 462 -9.21 -17.67 -26.08
CA ASN A 462 -8.58 -18.81 -26.78
C ASN A 462 -9.49 -20.05 -26.74
N ASP A 463 -10.05 -20.35 -25.58
CA ASP A 463 -10.84 -21.54 -25.30
C ASP A 463 -12.09 -21.60 -26.19
N CYS A 464 -12.85 -20.51 -26.31
CA CYS A 464 -14.01 -20.49 -27.20
C CYS A 464 -13.62 -20.75 -28.67
N ARG A 465 -12.52 -20.13 -29.14
CA ARG A 465 -12.01 -20.27 -30.52
C ARG A 465 -11.51 -21.68 -30.78
N TRP A 466 -10.83 -22.29 -29.82
CA TRP A 466 -10.31 -23.65 -29.95
C TRP A 466 -11.45 -24.68 -29.93
N TRP A 467 -12.37 -24.59 -28.97
CA TRP A 467 -13.46 -25.54 -28.86
C TRP A 467 -14.46 -25.45 -30.01
N ALA A 468 -14.58 -24.31 -30.68
CA ALA A 468 -15.35 -24.20 -31.92
C ALA A 468 -14.85 -25.11 -33.06
N LEU A 469 -13.58 -25.56 -33.01
CA LEU A 469 -12.98 -26.48 -33.98
C LEU A 469 -13.19 -27.96 -33.65
N THR A 470 -13.83 -28.28 -32.54
CA THR A 470 -14.09 -29.65 -32.10
C THR A 470 -14.93 -30.39 -33.14
N ALA A 471 -14.43 -31.53 -33.63
CA ALA A 471 -15.05 -32.28 -34.72
C ALA A 471 -16.50 -32.70 -34.41
N GLN A 472 -16.75 -33.14 -33.17
CA GLN A 472 -18.06 -33.54 -32.66
C GLN A 472 -19.06 -32.37 -32.69
N LEU A 473 -18.65 -31.18 -32.25
CA LEU A 473 -19.51 -29.99 -32.26
C LEU A 473 -19.84 -29.55 -33.69
N ARG A 474 -18.84 -29.55 -34.58
CA ARG A 474 -19.01 -29.22 -36.01
C ARG A 474 -19.95 -30.19 -36.73
N ARG A 475 -19.75 -31.50 -36.52
CA ARG A 475 -20.60 -32.55 -37.11
C ARG A 475 -22.02 -32.50 -36.54
N GLY A 476 -22.15 -32.33 -35.22
CA GLY A 476 -23.45 -32.29 -34.57
C GLY A 476 -24.33 -31.12 -35.00
N LEU A 477 -23.73 -29.96 -35.31
CA LEU A 477 -24.46 -28.82 -35.87
C LEU A 477 -24.70 -28.93 -37.39
N ALA A 478 -23.78 -29.53 -38.14
CA ALA A 478 -23.95 -29.72 -39.59
C ALA A 478 -24.99 -30.80 -39.94
N TYR A 479 -25.06 -31.85 -39.12
CA TYR A 479 -25.94 -33.01 -39.32
C TYR A 479 -26.73 -33.29 -38.03
N PRO A 480 -27.72 -32.44 -37.69
CA PRO A 480 -28.40 -32.49 -36.40
C PRO A 480 -29.23 -33.76 -36.21
N SER A 481 -29.06 -34.41 -35.05
CA SER A 481 -29.88 -35.54 -34.58
C SER A 481 -29.85 -35.59 -33.04
N ALA A 482 -30.77 -36.34 -32.43
CA ALA A 482 -30.82 -36.49 -30.97
C ALA A 482 -29.52 -37.10 -30.39
N GLU A 483 -28.95 -38.09 -31.10
CA GLU A 483 -27.67 -38.72 -30.73
C GLU A 483 -26.52 -37.72 -30.78
N GLN A 484 -26.48 -36.86 -31.81
CA GLN A 484 -25.46 -35.83 -31.94
C GLN A 484 -25.58 -34.76 -30.86
N SER A 485 -26.79 -34.34 -30.50
CA SER A 485 -27.01 -33.42 -29.37
C SER A 485 -26.51 -34.00 -28.04
N ALA A 486 -26.75 -35.30 -27.80
CA ALA A 486 -26.23 -35.98 -26.62
C ALA A 486 -24.69 -36.03 -26.61
N ALA A 487 -24.07 -36.39 -27.75
CA ALA A 487 -22.62 -36.42 -27.89
C ALA A 487 -21.98 -35.04 -27.69
N MET A 488 -22.60 -33.97 -28.20
CA MET A 488 -22.14 -32.60 -27.95
C MET A 488 -22.20 -32.25 -26.46
N SER A 489 -23.28 -32.60 -25.76
CA SER A 489 -23.41 -32.36 -24.32
C SER A 489 -22.37 -33.12 -23.50
N GLU A 490 -22.05 -34.37 -23.85
CA GLU A 490 -20.99 -35.15 -23.20
C GLU A 490 -19.61 -34.49 -23.35
N VAL A 491 -19.27 -34.03 -24.57
CA VAL A 491 -18.02 -33.31 -24.83
C VAL A 491 -17.94 -32.04 -23.98
N LEU A 492 -19.01 -31.24 -23.94
CA LEU A 492 -19.01 -30.02 -23.13
C LEU A 492 -18.90 -30.32 -21.62
N ALA A 493 -19.57 -31.38 -21.14
CA ALA A 493 -19.48 -31.79 -19.73
C ALA A 493 -18.06 -32.23 -19.35
N TYR A 494 -17.39 -32.98 -20.24
CA TYR A 494 -16.00 -33.36 -20.05
C TYR A 494 -15.08 -32.13 -20.00
N ILE A 495 -15.19 -31.21 -20.97
CA ILE A 495 -14.41 -29.96 -20.99
C ILE A 495 -14.62 -29.18 -19.69
N ASN A 496 -15.86 -28.97 -19.28
CA ASN A 496 -16.17 -28.20 -18.07
C ASN A 496 -15.61 -28.87 -16.81
N SER A 497 -15.50 -30.21 -16.76
CA SER A 497 -14.91 -30.92 -15.61
C SER A 497 -13.40 -30.71 -15.44
N LEU A 498 -12.68 -30.32 -16.52
CA LEU A 498 -11.24 -30.04 -16.48
C LEU A 498 -10.92 -28.62 -16.00
N TYR A 499 -11.90 -27.71 -16.05
CA TYR A 499 -11.72 -26.28 -15.77
C TYR A 499 -12.71 -25.80 -14.72
N THR A 500 -12.21 -25.38 -13.56
CA THR A 500 -13.05 -24.84 -12.47
C THR A 500 -13.52 -23.39 -12.69
N VAL A 501 -13.13 -22.77 -13.81
CA VAL A 501 -13.38 -21.34 -14.09
C VAL A 501 -14.64 -21.08 -14.93
N TYR A 502 -15.31 -22.13 -15.43
CA TYR A 502 -16.53 -22.00 -16.24
C TYR A 502 -17.77 -22.40 -15.48
N ALA A 503 -18.73 -21.47 -15.41
CA ALA A 503 -20.04 -21.77 -14.88
C ALA A 503 -20.89 -22.59 -15.86
N ARG A 504 -20.74 -22.34 -17.17
CA ARG A 504 -21.49 -23.03 -18.22
C ARG A 504 -20.79 -22.96 -19.57
N LEU A 505 -20.87 -24.03 -20.35
CA LEU A 505 -20.53 -24.08 -21.77
C LEU A 505 -21.79 -24.45 -22.54
N PHE A 506 -22.02 -23.84 -23.70
CA PHE A 506 -23.20 -24.13 -24.49
C PHE A 506 -22.94 -23.97 -25.99
N VAL A 507 -23.70 -24.72 -26.78
CA VAL A 507 -23.64 -24.71 -28.25
C VAL A 507 -25.02 -24.39 -28.80
N TYR A 508 -25.06 -23.53 -29.81
CA TYR A 508 -26.29 -23.10 -30.47
C TYR A 508 -26.21 -23.22 -31.98
N ASP A 509 -27.36 -23.47 -32.61
CA ASP A 509 -27.48 -23.59 -34.06
C ASP A 509 -27.47 -22.22 -34.76
N ARG A 510 -27.55 -22.23 -36.10
CA ARG A 510 -27.57 -21.01 -36.93
C ARG A 510 -28.80 -20.11 -36.71
N THR A 511 -29.83 -20.58 -36.02
CA THR A 511 -30.99 -19.78 -35.60
C THR A 511 -30.81 -19.20 -34.19
N GLY A 512 -29.68 -19.48 -33.55
CA GLY A 512 -29.36 -19.07 -32.19
C GLY A 512 -29.99 -19.97 -31.13
N ARG A 513 -30.61 -21.10 -31.50
CA ARG A 513 -31.23 -22.02 -30.55
C ARG A 513 -30.16 -22.84 -29.85
N ILE A 514 -30.14 -22.83 -28.52
CA ILE A 514 -29.21 -23.66 -27.72
C ILE A 514 -29.62 -25.14 -27.86
N VAL A 515 -28.67 -25.97 -28.31
CA VAL A 515 -28.89 -27.40 -28.59
C VAL A 515 -28.13 -28.33 -27.65
N ALA A 516 -27.10 -27.83 -26.97
CA ALA A 516 -26.32 -28.54 -25.95
C ALA A 516 -25.78 -27.55 -24.91
N SER A 517 -25.72 -27.93 -23.64
CA SER A 517 -25.32 -27.06 -22.54
C SER A 517 -24.83 -27.85 -21.32
N THR A 518 -23.91 -27.31 -20.53
CA THR A 518 -23.47 -27.90 -19.26
C THR A 518 -24.27 -27.37 -18.07
N GLY A 519 -24.25 -28.12 -16.96
CA GLY A 519 -24.91 -27.75 -15.71
C GLY A 519 -26.43 -28.01 -15.69
N GLU A 520 -26.93 -28.89 -16.57
CA GLU A 520 -28.35 -29.27 -16.63
C GLU A 520 -28.69 -30.56 -15.86
N SER A 521 -27.71 -31.22 -15.24
CA SER A 521 -27.83 -32.56 -14.63
C SER A 521 -27.81 -32.58 -13.09
N GLY A 522 -28.30 -31.53 -12.43
CA GLY A 522 -28.49 -31.50 -10.97
C GLY A 522 -29.93 -31.81 -10.55
N GLU A 523 -30.15 -32.80 -9.69
CA GLU A 523 -31.44 -33.13 -9.02
C GLU A 523 -31.93 -32.07 -8.01
N GLY A 524 -31.46 -30.82 -8.12
CA GLY A 524 -31.88 -29.69 -7.29
C GLY A 524 -32.92 -28.85 -8.02
N ASP A 525 -34.11 -28.75 -7.43
CA ASP A 525 -35.21 -27.89 -7.87
C ASP A 525 -34.72 -26.46 -8.21
N HIS A 526 -35.06 -25.98 -9.43
CA HIS A 526 -35.03 -24.57 -9.91
C HIS A 526 -33.94 -24.06 -10.87
N VAL A 527 -33.09 -24.87 -11.51
CA VAL A 527 -32.33 -24.37 -12.69
C VAL A 527 -33.17 -24.56 -13.95
N ALA A 528 -33.68 -23.45 -14.53
CA ALA A 528 -34.38 -23.50 -15.81
C ALA A 528 -33.45 -24.06 -16.90
N THR A 529 -33.91 -25.09 -17.62
CA THR A 529 -33.20 -25.69 -18.76
C THR A 529 -32.87 -24.61 -19.79
N SER A 530 -31.58 -24.49 -20.14
CA SER A 530 -31.10 -23.56 -21.15
C SER A 530 -31.25 -24.11 -22.56
N ILE A 531 -31.23 -25.44 -22.72
CA ILE A 531 -31.51 -26.10 -23.98
C ILE A 531 -32.91 -25.71 -24.50
N GLY A 532 -32.97 -25.33 -25.77
CA GLY A 532 -34.17 -24.88 -26.45
C GLY A 532 -34.46 -23.38 -26.34
N THR A 533 -33.75 -22.65 -25.47
CA THR A 533 -33.77 -21.18 -25.47
C THR A 533 -32.92 -20.62 -26.61
N HIS A 534 -32.99 -19.31 -26.86
CA HIS A 534 -32.22 -18.63 -27.90
C HIS A 534 -31.24 -17.63 -27.29
N ILE A 535 -30.08 -17.50 -27.92
CA ILE A 535 -29.15 -16.38 -27.66
C ILE A 535 -29.69 -15.07 -28.25
N ASP A 536 -29.14 -13.95 -27.82
CA ASP A 536 -29.49 -12.63 -28.37
C ASP A 536 -29.22 -12.55 -29.88
N GLY A 537 -30.13 -11.91 -30.61
CA GLY A 537 -30.06 -11.81 -32.07
C GLY A 537 -28.88 -10.95 -32.57
N ALA A 538 -28.47 -9.93 -31.81
CA ALA A 538 -27.31 -9.12 -32.17
C ALA A 538 -26.01 -9.89 -31.92
N THR A 539 -25.93 -10.68 -30.83
CA THR A 539 -24.84 -11.63 -30.61
C THR A 539 -24.74 -12.63 -31.78
N LEU A 540 -25.85 -13.28 -32.14
CA LEU A 540 -25.88 -14.24 -33.26
C LEU A 540 -25.40 -13.61 -34.58
N GLY A 541 -25.87 -12.39 -34.88
CA GLY A 541 -25.46 -11.64 -36.06
C GLY A 541 -23.95 -11.36 -36.10
N ARG A 542 -23.36 -11.00 -34.95
CA ARG A 542 -21.91 -10.77 -34.84
C ARG A 542 -21.11 -12.06 -34.98
N VAL A 543 -21.53 -13.15 -34.34
CA VAL A 543 -20.87 -14.45 -34.44
C VAL A 543 -20.91 -14.98 -35.88
N CYS A 544 -22.04 -14.85 -36.56
CA CYS A 544 -22.15 -15.24 -37.97
C CYS A 544 -21.29 -14.39 -38.93
N ALA A 545 -20.87 -13.19 -38.50
CA ALA A 545 -20.03 -12.28 -39.29
C ALA A 545 -18.52 -12.48 -39.07
N LEU A 546 -18.11 -13.32 -38.10
CA LEU A 546 -16.71 -13.66 -37.88
C LEU A 546 -16.09 -14.27 -39.14
N ARG A 547 -14.86 -13.88 -39.50
CA ARG A 547 -14.25 -14.19 -40.81
C ARG A 547 -13.31 -15.38 -40.75
N GLY A 548 -12.60 -15.54 -39.63
CA GLY A 548 -11.64 -16.62 -39.39
C GLY A 548 -11.96 -17.47 -38.18
N GLU A 549 -11.08 -18.42 -37.90
CA GLU A 549 -11.08 -19.28 -36.71
C GLU A 549 -10.31 -18.64 -35.54
N LEU A 550 -9.57 -17.56 -35.81
CA LEU A 550 -8.90 -16.74 -34.79
C LEU A 550 -9.78 -15.58 -34.30
N ASP A 551 -10.95 -15.37 -34.92
CA ASP A 551 -11.87 -14.32 -34.50
C ASP A 551 -12.80 -14.84 -33.41
N HIS A 552 -13.13 -13.98 -32.44
CA HIS A 552 -14.12 -14.23 -31.40
C HIS A 552 -14.98 -13.00 -31.16
N TYR A 553 -16.06 -13.18 -30.42
CA TYR A 553 -16.93 -12.09 -29.98
C TYR A 553 -17.14 -12.14 -28.46
N PRO A 554 -16.62 -11.16 -27.70
CA PRO A 554 -16.97 -10.98 -26.29
C PRO A 554 -18.29 -10.21 -26.15
N GLU A 555 -19.20 -10.72 -25.32
CA GLU A 555 -20.35 -9.94 -24.88
C GLU A 555 -19.91 -8.87 -23.85
N PRO A 556 -20.57 -7.69 -23.83
CA PRO A 556 -20.41 -6.75 -22.73
C PRO A 556 -20.76 -7.40 -21.39
N PHE A 557 -20.01 -7.07 -20.35
CA PHE A 557 -20.25 -7.57 -19.00
C PHE A 557 -21.61 -7.09 -18.49
N ALA A 558 -22.56 -8.02 -18.41
CA ALA A 558 -23.95 -7.72 -18.10
C ALA A 558 -24.64 -8.93 -17.45
N PRO A 559 -25.75 -8.72 -16.71
CA PRO A 559 -26.60 -9.79 -16.21
C PRO A 559 -27.01 -10.78 -17.30
N SER A 560 -26.82 -12.07 -17.05
CA SER A 560 -27.19 -13.12 -18.01
C SER A 560 -28.06 -14.21 -17.39
N ALA A 561 -29.13 -14.59 -18.07
CA ALA A 561 -29.95 -15.74 -17.69
C ALA A 561 -29.16 -17.06 -17.72
N LEU A 562 -28.06 -17.11 -18.48
CA LEU A 562 -27.17 -18.27 -18.54
C LEU A 562 -26.25 -18.38 -17.30
N TYR A 563 -26.28 -17.38 -16.42
CA TYR A 563 -25.51 -17.30 -15.18
C TYR A 563 -26.40 -16.84 -14.00
N GLY A 564 -27.65 -17.33 -13.95
CA GLY A 564 -28.55 -17.08 -12.82
C GLY A 564 -29.02 -15.62 -12.67
N GLY A 565 -28.88 -14.79 -13.72
CA GLY A 565 -29.19 -13.36 -13.67
C GLY A 565 -28.07 -12.49 -13.08
N GLU A 566 -26.94 -13.08 -12.70
CA GLU A 566 -25.75 -12.35 -12.25
C GLU A 566 -24.93 -11.86 -13.47
N PRO A 567 -24.15 -10.78 -13.32
CA PRO A 567 -23.34 -10.25 -14.41
C PRO A 567 -22.08 -11.09 -14.64
N THR A 568 -21.74 -11.33 -15.91
CA THR A 568 -20.58 -12.14 -16.29
C THR A 568 -20.04 -11.80 -17.67
N PHE A 569 -18.82 -12.27 -17.96
CA PHE A 569 -18.25 -12.32 -19.31
C PHE A 569 -18.74 -13.59 -20.04
N ILE A 570 -19.21 -13.40 -21.28
CA ILE A 570 -19.55 -14.50 -22.19
C ILE A 570 -18.76 -14.32 -23.48
N TYR A 571 -17.99 -15.34 -23.85
CA TYR A 571 -17.21 -15.34 -25.08
C TYR A 571 -17.82 -16.29 -26.10
N HIS A 572 -17.88 -15.86 -27.36
CA HIS A 572 -18.43 -16.64 -28.45
C HIS A 572 -17.43 -16.84 -29.58
N ALA A 573 -17.53 -18.01 -30.23
CA ALA A 573 -16.83 -18.30 -31.47
C ALA A 573 -17.76 -19.02 -32.45
N ALA A 574 -17.52 -18.81 -33.75
CA ALA A 574 -18.32 -19.41 -34.81
C ALA A 574 -17.93 -20.86 -35.03
N ILE A 575 -18.90 -21.77 -34.98
CA ILE A 575 -18.71 -23.16 -35.40
C ILE A 575 -18.98 -23.24 -36.89
N ARG A 576 -18.03 -23.78 -37.65
CA ARG A 576 -18.07 -23.85 -39.11
C ARG A 576 -18.27 -25.27 -39.61
N HIS A 577 -18.93 -25.40 -40.76
CA HIS A 577 -19.22 -26.70 -41.37
C HIS A 577 -17.93 -27.51 -41.56
N PRO A 578 -17.94 -28.84 -41.28
CA PRO A 578 -16.74 -29.68 -41.40
C PRO A 578 -16.09 -29.63 -42.79
N GLU A 579 -16.91 -29.67 -43.84
CA GLU A 579 -16.45 -29.71 -45.24
C GLU A 579 -16.40 -28.33 -45.92
N GLN A 580 -17.01 -27.31 -45.31
CA GLN A 580 -17.15 -25.97 -45.90
C GLN A 580 -16.72 -24.95 -44.85
N THR A 581 -15.40 -24.80 -44.69
CA THR A 581 -14.78 -24.01 -43.62
C THR A 581 -15.11 -22.51 -43.67
N SER A 582 -15.73 -21.99 -44.73
CA SER A 582 -16.26 -20.62 -44.77
C SER A 582 -17.70 -20.51 -44.25
N THR A 583 -18.42 -21.62 -44.14
CA THR A 583 -19.85 -21.65 -43.77
C THR A 583 -20.01 -21.80 -42.26
N VAL A 584 -20.56 -20.77 -41.60
CA VAL A 584 -20.97 -20.84 -40.19
C VAL A 584 -22.25 -21.67 -40.05
N VAL A 585 -22.25 -22.68 -39.18
CA VAL A 585 -23.38 -23.57 -38.88
C VAL A 585 -24.00 -23.33 -37.49
N GLY A 586 -23.34 -22.52 -36.67
CA GLY A 586 -23.80 -22.11 -35.35
C GLY A 586 -22.65 -21.50 -34.56
N GLY A 587 -22.70 -21.57 -33.24
CA GLY A 587 -21.65 -21.06 -32.38
C GLY A 587 -21.54 -21.79 -31.05
N ILE A 588 -20.40 -21.57 -30.40
CA ILE A 588 -20.17 -21.96 -29.00
C ILE A 588 -20.14 -20.68 -28.16
N GLY A 589 -20.76 -20.73 -26.99
CA GLY A 589 -20.66 -19.71 -25.96
C GLY A 589 -20.08 -20.32 -24.68
N ILE A 590 -19.16 -19.58 -24.06
CA ILE A 590 -18.57 -19.95 -22.77
C ILE A 590 -18.95 -18.89 -21.73
N VAL A 591 -19.48 -19.33 -20.60
CA VAL A 591 -19.88 -18.47 -19.49
C VAL A 591 -18.82 -18.56 -18.42
N PHE A 592 -18.08 -17.47 -18.24
CA PHE A 592 -17.05 -17.38 -17.20
C PHE A 592 -17.70 -17.34 -15.81
N ASP A 593 -17.11 -17.99 -14.81
CA ASP A 593 -17.59 -17.91 -13.43
C ASP A 593 -17.09 -16.61 -12.76
N SER A 594 -17.56 -15.48 -13.28
CA SER A 594 -17.01 -14.15 -12.98
C SER A 594 -17.06 -13.80 -11.50
N ARG A 595 -18.11 -14.20 -10.78
CA ARG A 595 -18.29 -13.78 -9.38
C ARG A 595 -17.15 -14.27 -8.47
N PRO A 596 -16.92 -15.59 -8.30
CA PRO A 596 -15.83 -16.06 -7.45
C PRO A 596 -14.46 -15.68 -8.02
N GLU A 597 -14.25 -15.78 -9.34
CA GLU A 597 -12.93 -15.54 -9.92
C GLU A 597 -12.47 -14.08 -9.80
N LEU A 598 -13.34 -13.11 -10.12
CA LEU A 598 -12.98 -11.70 -9.98
C LEU A 598 -12.78 -11.30 -8.51
N VAL A 599 -13.63 -11.78 -7.60
CA VAL A 599 -13.51 -11.51 -6.16
C VAL A 599 -12.22 -12.12 -5.59
N ASN A 600 -11.85 -13.33 -6.00
CA ASN A 600 -10.60 -13.97 -5.59
C ASN A 600 -9.36 -13.19 -6.06
N MET A 601 -9.37 -12.68 -7.29
CA MET A 601 -8.30 -11.80 -7.79
C MET A 601 -8.20 -10.51 -6.95
N LEU A 602 -9.33 -9.86 -6.64
CA LEU A 602 -9.29 -8.64 -5.83
C LEU A 602 -8.87 -8.91 -4.38
N HIS A 603 -9.29 -10.03 -3.79
CA HIS A 603 -8.88 -10.44 -2.44
C HIS A 603 -7.39 -10.74 -2.32
N SER A 604 -6.78 -11.35 -3.36
CA SER A 604 -5.33 -11.56 -3.38
C SER A 604 -4.56 -10.24 -3.43
N GLY A 605 -5.09 -9.23 -4.13
CA GLY A 605 -4.55 -7.87 -4.15
C GLY A 605 -4.60 -7.19 -2.79
N VAL A 606 -5.76 -7.20 -2.11
CA VAL A 606 -5.88 -6.54 -0.80
C VAL A 606 -5.22 -7.30 0.35
N ALA A 607 -5.00 -8.62 0.19
CA ALA A 607 -4.33 -9.49 1.15
C ALA A 607 -4.87 -9.38 2.59
N GLY A 608 -6.19 -9.27 2.74
CA GLY A 608 -6.88 -9.20 4.03
C GLY A 608 -6.78 -7.87 4.79
N ARG A 609 -6.20 -6.82 4.20
CA ARG A 609 -6.12 -5.49 4.80
C ARG A 609 -7.48 -4.81 4.81
N ARG A 610 -8.04 -4.61 6.01
CA ARG A 610 -9.41 -4.10 6.20
C ARG A 610 -9.63 -2.65 5.77
N ASN A 611 -8.57 -1.84 5.78
CA ASN A 611 -8.61 -0.45 5.38
C ASN A 611 -8.44 -0.28 3.86
N MET A 612 -8.34 -1.37 3.10
CA MET A 612 -8.08 -1.34 1.68
C MET A 612 -9.17 -2.08 0.91
N HIS A 613 -9.69 -1.44 -0.11
CA HIS A 613 -10.70 -2.00 -1.01
C HIS A 613 -10.20 -1.95 -2.45
N ALA A 614 -10.41 -3.04 -3.18
CA ALA A 614 -10.10 -3.16 -4.59
C ALA A 614 -11.38 -3.36 -5.41
N PHE A 615 -11.36 -2.83 -6.62
CA PHE A 615 -12.48 -2.84 -7.57
C PHE A 615 -11.96 -3.13 -8.98
N PHE A 616 -12.77 -3.86 -9.75
CA PHE A 616 -12.70 -3.81 -11.22
C PHE A 616 -13.86 -2.96 -11.71
N ILE A 617 -13.59 -2.00 -12.59
CA ILE A 617 -14.60 -1.07 -13.13
C ILE A 617 -14.47 -0.89 -14.64
N THR A 618 -15.55 -0.46 -15.30
CA THR A 618 -15.50 0.07 -16.67
C THR A 618 -15.04 1.55 -16.68
N PRO A 619 -14.66 2.11 -17.84
CA PRO A 619 -14.43 3.55 -18.00
C PRO A 619 -15.60 4.43 -17.55
N GLU A 620 -16.83 3.92 -17.66
CA GLU A 620 -18.05 4.59 -17.19
C GLU A 620 -18.28 4.45 -15.67
N ARG A 621 -17.27 3.95 -14.94
CA ARG A 621 -17.27 3.73 -13.48
C ARG A 621 -18.24 2.67 -13.00
N ARG A 622 -18.68 1.77 -13.88
CA ARG A 622 -19.55 0.66 -13.49
C ARG A 622 -18.72 -0.45 -12.88
N ILE A 623 -19.10 -0.89 -11.69
CA ILE A 623 -18.40 -1.92 -10.94
C ILE A 623 -18.65 -3.28 -11.60
N LEU A 624 -17.56 -3.99 -11.92
CA LEU A 624 -17.58 -5.37 -12.38
C LEU A 624 -17.47 -6.33 -11.18
N SER A 625 -16.60 -5.99 -10.24
CA SER A 625 -16.40 -6.72 -8.98
C SER A 625 -15.76 -5.82 -7.93
N SER A 626 -15.94 -6.14 -6.65
CA SER A 626 -15.55 -5.33 -5.49
C SER A 626 -15.20 -6.21 -4.29
N THR A 627 -14.21 -5.79 -3.51
CA THR A 627 -13.97 -6.33 -2.15
C THR A 627 -14.76 -5.59 -1.06
N ASP A 628 -15.34 -4.44 -1.38
CA ASP A 628 -16.22 -3.71 -0.47
C ASP A 628 -17.64 -4.30 -0.55
N PRO A 629 -18.18 -4.88 0.53
CA PRO A 629 -19.52 -5.44 0.56
C PRO A 629 -20.63 -4.40 0.39
N ALA A 630 -20.34 -3.11 0.55
CA ALA A 630 -21.29 -2.03 0.31
C ALA A 630 -21.45 -1.66 -1.18
N CYS A 631 -20.60 -2.21 -2.05
CA CYS A 631 -20.61 -1.94 -3.49
C CYS A 631 -20.83 -3.23 -4.27
N ALA A 632 -21.98 -3.33 -4.95
CA ALA A 632 -22.34 -4.51 -5.73
C ALA A 632 -21.90 -4.37 -7.21
N PRO A 633 -21.69 -5.49 -7.92
CA PRO A 633 -21.56 -5.48 -9.37
C PRO A 633 -22.74 -4.75 -10.03
N GLY A 634 -22.43 -3.89 -10.98
CA GLY A 634 -23.39 -3.02 -11.64
C GLY A 634 -23.55 -1.64 -10.98
N ASP A 635 -23.13 -1.42 -9.74
CA ASP A 635 -23.18 -0.08 -9.14
C ASP A 635 -22.22 0.90 -9.84
N THR A 636 -22.42 2.20 -9.64
CA THR A 636 -21.49 3.23 -10.14
C THR A 636 -20.56 3.66 -9.00
N LEU A 637 -19.26 3.47 -9.19
CA LEU A 637 -18.26 3.90 -8.21
C LEU A 637 -18.10 5.42 -8.24
N ALA A 638 -18.28 6.06 -7.09
CA ALA A 638 -18.09 7.50 -6.92
C ALA A 638 -16.58 7.85 -6.85
N LEU A 639 -15.92 7.86 -8.01
CA LEU A 639 -14.49 8.16 -8.13
C LEU A 639 -14.24 9.58 -8.66
N ASP A 640 -13.11 10.17 -8.26
CA ASP A 640 -12.64 11.44 -8.82
C ASP A 640 -12.42 11.31 -10.34
N ALA A 641 -12.90 12.30 -11.09
CA ALA A 641 -12.80 12.29 -12.55
C ALA A 641 -11.36 12.47 -13.04
N GLY A 642 -10.53 13.20 -12.27
CA GLY A 642 -9.13 13.45 -12.62
C GLY A 642 -8.25 12.21 -12.49
N LEU A 643 -8.49 11.36 -11.48
CA LEU A 643 -7.81 10.07 -11.33
C LEU A 643 -8.11 9.14 -12.50
N LEU A 644 -9.39 9.02 -12.85
CA LEU A 644 -9.83 8.15 -13.95
C LEU A 644 -9.28 8.61 -15.30
N ALA A 645 -9.41 9.91 -15.62
CA ALA A 645 -8.90 10.47 -16.87
C ALA A 645 -7.38 10.32 -16.99
N ALA A 646 -6.64 10.41 -15.88
CA ALA A 646 -5.20 10.19 -15.90
C ALA A 646 -4.83 8.73 -16.18
N ALA A 647 -5.57 7.77 -15.61
CA ALA A 647 -5.35 6.34 -15.87
C ALA A 647 -5.75 5.93 -17.30
N GLU A 648 -6.76 6.57 -17.89
CA GLU A 648 -7.16 6.31 -19.28
C GLU A 648 -6.14 6.80 -20.31
N ASN A 649 -5.47 7.93 -20.02
CA ASN A 649 -4.43 8.50 -20.88
C ASN A 649 -3.04 7.89 -20.63
N GLY A 650 -2.86 7.16 -19.52
CA GLY A 650 -1.63 6.48 -19.18
C GLY A 650 -1.53 5.17 -19.95
N ASP A 651 -0.53 5.05 -20.83
CA ASP A 651 -0.19 3.86 -21.64
C ASP A 651 0.13 2.62 -20.76
N GLY A 652 -0.87 2.06 -20.06
CA GLY A 652 -0.72 1.02 -19.03
C GLY A 652 -0.06 1.49 -17.72
N ALA A 653 0.22 2.80 -17.59
CA ALA A 653 0.82 3.36 -16.38
C ALA A 653 -0.22 3.46 -15.24
N SER A 654 0.14 2.96 -14.06
CA SER A 654 -0.69 3.13 -12.87
C SER A 654 -0.58 4.57 -12.37
N VAL A 655 -1.72 5.15 -11.99
CA VAL A 655 -1.80 6.49 -11.40
C VAL A 655 -2.27 6.35 -9.97
N ALA A 656 -1.53 6.90 -9.01
CA ALA A 656 -1.91 6.92 -7.61
C ALA A 656 -1.87 8.34 -7.03
N ARG A 657 -2.86 8.68 -6.19
CA ARG A 657 -3.04 10.03 -5.62
C ARG A 657 -3.63 9.98 -4.21
N ILE A 658 -3.32 11.00 -3.42
CA ILE A 658 -4.01 11.29 -2.16
C ILE A 658 -5.27 12.09 -2.48
N MET A 659 -6.42 11.70 -1.93
CA MET A 659 -7.70 12.38 -2.15
C MET A 659 -8.68 12.16 -1.00
N LEU A 660 -9.83 12.85 -1.05
CA LEU A 660 -11.00 12.54 -0.22
C LEU A 660 -11.94 11.60 -0.97
N HIS A 661 -12.40 10.55 -0.30
CA HIS A 661 -13.39 9.62 -0.83
C HIS A 661 -14.31 9.16 0.30
N GLY A 662 -15.63 9.30 0.12
CA GLY A 662 -16.61 8.89 1.15
C GLY A 662 -16.43 9.60 2.50
N GLY A 663 -15.94 10.84 2.51
CA GLY A 663 -15.60 11.58 3.73
C GLY A 663 -14.39 11.02 4.49
N GLN A 664 -13.52 10.26 3.83
CA GLN A 664 -12.26 9.74 4.36
C GLN A 664 -11.08 10.29 3.56
N TYR A 665 -9.94 10.50 4.22
CA TYR A 665 -8.65 10.65 3.55
C TYR A 665 -8.19 9.27 3.05
N VAL A 666 -7.92 9.19 1.75
CA VAL A 666 -7.54 7.95 1.09
C VAL A 666 -6.32 8.13 0.19
N ILE A 667 -5.59 7.04 -0.04
CA ILE A 667 -4.73 6.86 -1.20
C ILE A 667 -5.52 6.02 -2.20
N ALA A 668 -5.73 6.56 -3.40
CA ALA A 668 -6.40 5.86 -4.48
C ALA A 668 -5.43 5.61 -5.63
N ALA A 669 -5.37 4.37 -6.12
CA ALA A 669 -4.63 3.99 -7.31
C ALA A 669 -5.57 3.46 -8.38
N CYS A 670 -5.30 3.80 -9.64
CA CYS A 670 -6.10 3.39 -10.79
C CYS A 670 -5.17 2.99 -11.94
N THR A 671 -5.45 1.83 -12.54
CA THR A 671 -4.69 1.31 -13.69
C THR A 671 -5.64 0.77 -14.74
N ARG A 672 -5.43 1.16 -15.99
CA ARG A 672 -6.13 0.63 -17.15
C ARG A 672 -5.47 -0.67 -17.61
N ALA A 673 -6.28 -1.68 -17.92
CA ALA A 673 -5.85 -2.92 -18.54
C ALA A 673 -5.12 -2.65 -19.87
N SER A 674 -3.95 -3.26 -20.06
CA SER A 674 -3.07 -3.01 -21.22
C SER A 674 -2.99 -4.19 -22.20
N GLY A 675 -3.59 -5.33 -21.86
CA GLY A 675 -3.55 -6.55 -22.65
C GLY A 675 -2.50 -7.54 -22.18
N TYR A 676 -2.54 -8.72 -22.81
CA TYR A 676 -1.58 -9.80 -22.60
C TYR A 676 -1.35 -10.54 -23.92
N ARG A 677 -0.10 -10.53 -24.41
CA ARG A 677 0.28 -11.08 -25.73
C ARG A 677 -0.57 -10.44 -26.85
N GLU A 678 -1.31 -11.24 -27.63
CA GLU A 678 -2.23 -10.79 -28.67
C GLU A 678 -3.61 -10.32 -28.14
N PHE A 679 -3.90 -10.50 -26.85
CA PHE A 679 -5.14 -10.04 -26.22
C PHE A 679 -5.08 -8.54 -25.97
N ARG A 680 -6.09 -7.79 -26.46
CA ARG A 680 -6.14 -6.31 -26.43
C ARG A 680 -4.94 -5.64 -27.11
N ALA A 681 -4.25 -6.34 -28.01
CA ALA A 681 -3.08 -5.83 -28.71
C ALA A 681 -3.29 -5.81 -30.23
N GLY A 682 -2.62 -4.87 -30.91
CA GLY A 682 -2.64 -4.77 -32.37
C GLY A 682 -4.07 -4.69 -32.93
N ALA A 683 -4.41 -5.62 -33.83
CA ALA A 683 -5.74 -5.70 -34.45
C ALA A 683 -6.88 -6.04 -33.48
N ASN A 684 -6.56 -6.54 -32.28
CA ASN A 684 -7.54 -6.97 -31.27
C ASN A 684 -7.77 -5.92 -30.17
N ALA A 685 -7.18 -4.74 -30.26
CA ALA A 685 -7.23 -3.71 -29.22
C ALA A 685 -8.66 -3.27 -28.84
N ASP A 686 -9.55 -3.18 -29.83
CA ASP A 686 -10.91 -2.66 -29.67
C ASP A 686 -11.99 -3.75 -29.55
N ILE A 687 -11.61 -5.04 -29.56
CA ILE A 687 -12.57 -6.16 -29.49
C ILE A 687 -13.12 -6.29 -28.06
N GLU A 688 -12.23 -6.19 -27.08
CA GLU A 688 -12.54 -6.44 -25.67
C GLU A 688 -13.01 -5.17 -24.96
N GLN A 689 -14.00 -5.28 -24.09
CA GLN A 689 -14.43 -4.13 -23.29
C GLN A 689 -13.28 -3.63 -22.40
N PRO A 690 -13.00 -2.32 -22.32
CA PRO A 690 -11.97 -1.81 -21.43
C PRO A 690 -12.31 -2.04 -19.96
N VAL A 691 -11.29 -2.34 -19.16
CA VAL A 691 -11.42 -2.52 -17.70
C VAL A 691 -10.32 -1.73 -17.00
N LEU A 692 -10.65 -1.16 -15.83
CA LEU A 692 -9.70 -0.56 -14.92
C LEU A 692 -9.74 -1.28 -13.57
N SER A 693 -8.59 -1.38 -12.92
CA SER A 693 -8.52 -1.71 -11.49
C SER A 693 -8.38 -0.44 -10.69
N VAL A 694 -9.18 -0.32 -9.63
CA VAL A 694 -9.09 0.75 -8.65
C VAL A 694 -8.79 0.16 -7.29
N LEU A 695 -7.83 0.74 -6.57
CA LEU A 695 -7.50 0.41 -5.20
C LEU A 695 -7.68 1.65 -4.34
N ILE A 696 -8.33 1.52 -3.19
CA ILE A 696 -8.58 2.62 -2.25
C ILE A 696 -8.11 2.17 -0.87
N GLU A 697 -7.09 2.84 -0.32
CA GLU A 697 -6.61 2.66 1.05
C GLU A 697 -7.06 3.84 1.91
N SER A 698 -7.80 3.56 2.98
CA SER A 698 -8.38 4.55 3.89
C SER A 698 -7.51 4.78 5.13
N PHE A 699 -7.38 6.05 5.53
CA PHE A 699 -6.56 6.47 6.69
C PHE A 699 -7.39 7.07 7.83
N GLY A 700 -8.56 7.66 7.54
CA GLY A 700 -9.48 8.19 8.55
C GLY A 700 -10.40 9.28 8.03
N PRO A 701 -11.40 9.71 8.82
CA PRO A 701 -12.42 10.66 8.39
C PRO A 701 -11.87 12.07 8.15
N GLU A 702 -12.51 12.83 7.26
CA GLU A 702 -12.25 14.25 7.04
C GLU A 702 -12.37 15.04 8.36
N ARG A 703 -11.41 15.94 8.63
CA ARG A 703 -11.39 16.76 9.85
C ARG A 703 -11.55 18.24 9.51
N ASP A 704 -12.36 18.92 10.33
CA ASP A 704 -12.65 20.34 10.15
C ASP A 704 -11.50 21.23 10.67
N LYS A 705 -11.09 22.24 9.88
CA LYS A 705 -9.90 23.08 10.14
C LYS A 705 -9.96 23.83 11.47
N SER A 706 -11.17 24.08 11.99
CA SER A 706 -11.39 24.78 13.27
C SER A 706 -10.87 24.01 14.49
N SER A 707 -10.60 22.71 14.34
CA SER A 707 -10.07 21.83 15.40
C SER A 707 -8.54 21.87 15.54
N MET A 708 -7.82 22.42 14.55
CA MET A 708 -6.35 22.51 14.59
C MET A 708 -5.89 23.66 15.52
N PRO A 709 -4.82 23.46 16.32
CA PRO A 709 -4.26 24.54 17.13
C PRO A 709 -3.72 25.64 16.21
N ALA A 710 -4.18 26.88 16.42
CA ALA A 710 -3.67 28.04 15.69
C ALA A 710 -2.18 28.27 16.04
N PRO A 711 -1.35 28.71 15.10
CA PRO A 711 0.04 29.05 15.40
C PRO A 711 0.12 30.13 16.49
N SER A 712 1.04 29.95 17.44
CA SER A 712 1.30 30.88 18.54
C SER A 712 1.70 32.25 18.00
N ALA A 713 1.10 33.32 18.52
CA ALA A 713 1.36 34.68 18.06
C ALA A 713 2.74 35.16 18.50
N GLN A 714 3.71 35.30 17.60
CA GLN A 714 5.03 35.83 17.96
C GLN A 714 4.94 37.27 18.45
N ILE A 715 5.64 37.59 19.55
CA ILE A 715 5.70 38.93 20.14
C ILE A 715 7.11 39.48 19.92
N GLU A 716 7.22 40.53 19.11
CA GLU A 716 8.48 41.24 18.89
C GLU A 716 8.89 42.04 20.14
N ARG A 717 10.07 41.75 20.67
CA ARG A 717 10.64 42.48 21.82
C ARG A 717 11.07 43.88 21.36
N ARG A 718 10.49 44.92 21.96
CA ARG A 718 10.69 46.32 21.52
C ARG A 718 11.25 47.29 22.57
N SER A 719 10.99 47.09 23.86
CA SER A 719 11.59 47.89 24.93
C SER A 719 12.37 47.00 25.91
N ASP A 720 13.48 47.55 26.43
CA ASP A 720 14.19 47.03 27.60
C ASP A 720 13.88 47.89 28.84
N THR A 721 12.74 48.59 28.78
CA THR A 721 12.22 49.49 29.80
C THR A 721 10.78 49.11 30.10
N GLY A 722 10.40 49.15 31.38
CA GLY A 722 9.05 48.81 31.85
C GLY A 722 9.00 47.54 32.72
N PRO A 723 7.86 47.28 33.40
CA PRO A 723 7.68 46.09 34.21
C PRO A 723 7.56 44.82 33.36
N ASP A 724 8.07 43.71 33.89
CA ASP A 724 7.95 42.39 33.27
C ASP A 724 6.50 41.85 33.37
N PHE A 725 5.97 41.43 32.23
CA PHE A 725 4.69 40.75 32.10
C PHE A 725 4.90 39.32 31.64
N ALA A 726 4.24 38.41 32.35
CA ALA A 726 4.14 37.01 31.98
C ALA A 726 2.88 36.81 31.14
N ILE A 727 3.08 36.34 29.90
CA ILE A 727 2.07 36.22 28.86
C ILE A 727 1.71 34.74 28.70
N PHE A 728 0.43 34.45 28.54
CA PHE A 728 -0.13 33.10 28.48
C PHE A 728 -1.48 33.09 27.75
N TYR A 729 -1.95 31.89 27.38
CA TYR A 729 -3.27 31.70 26.79
C TYR A 729 -4.27 31.18 27.83
N ALA A 730 -5.48 31.73 27.85
CA ALA A 730 -6.61 31.18 28.59
C ALA A 730 -7.91 31.37 27.79
N GLY A 731 -8.66 30.29 27.57
CA GLY A 731 -9.82 30.30 26.67
C GLY A 731 -9.46 30.71 25.25
N ARG A 732 -8.29 30.27 24.74
CA ARG A 732 -7.68 30.66 23.45
C ARG A 732 -7.45 32.17 23.27
N THR A 733 -7.51 32.94 24.35
CA THR A 733 -7.27 34.38 24.36
C THR A 733 -5.91 34.66 24.98
N LEU A 734 -5.14 35.56 24.36
CA LEU A 734 -3.82 35.97 24.86
C LEU A 734 -3.98 36.97 26.01
N MET A 735 -3.45 36.62 27.17
CA MET A 735 -3.56 37.38 28.41
C MET A 735 -2.18 37.57 29.04
N ALA A 736 -2.07 38.55 29.94
CA ALA A 736 -0.85 38.87 30.65
C ALA A 736 -1.11 39.18 32.13
N LEU A 737 -0.14 38.85 32.97
CA LEU A 737 -0.12 39.21 34.39
C LEU A 737 1.30 39.69 34.74
N LYS A 738 1.43 40.64 35.66
CA LYS A 738 2.75 41.12 36.11
C LYS A 738 3.58 39.95 36.64
N ALA A 739 4.76 39.73 36.08
CA ALA A 739 5.61 38.58 36.39
C ALA A 739 5.96 38.50 37.89
N ALA A 740 6.13 39.65 38.55
CA ALA A 740 6.40 39.74 39.99
C ALA A 740 5.29 39.17 40.90
N ARG A 741 4.08 38.93 40.37
CA ARG A 741 2.97 38.32 41.11
C ARG A 741 2.93 36.80 40.96
N ILE A 742 3.78 36.23 40.11
CA ILE A 742 3.82 34.80 39.81
C ILE A 742 5.03 34.18 40.51
N GLN A 743 4.83 33.02 41.12
CA GLN A 743 5.91 32.22 41.70
C GLN A 743 6.53 31.31 40.64
N GLU A 744 5.73 30.43 40.07
CA GLU A 744 6.12 29.49 39.02
C GLU A 744 4.88 28.95 38.30
N ALA A 745 5.08 28.30 37.16
CA ALA A 745 4.09 27.46 36.51
C ALA A 745 4.47 25.99 36.64
N VAL A 746 3.45 25.13 36.83
CA VAL A 746 3.58 23.68 36.90
C VAL A 746 2.56 22.99 35.99
N PRO A 747 2.80 21.75 35.53
CA PRO A 747 1.82 21.06 34.67
C PRO A 747 0.54 20.72 35.42
N TYR A 748 -0.61 20.88 34.76
CA TYR A 748 -1.93 20.57 35.33
C TYR A 748 -2.08 19.10 35.74
N ALA A 749 -1.33 18.18 35.12
CA ALA A 749 -1.31 16.77 35.51
C ALA A 749 -0.94 16.52 36.98
N LYS A 750 -0.35 17.50 37.68
CA LYS A 750 -0.07 17.42 39.13
C LYS A 750 -1.26 17.79 40.03
N VAL A 751 -2.35 18.32 39.46
CA VAL A 751 -3.54 18.73 40.21
C VAL A 751 -4.37 17.52 40.58
N GLN A 752 -4.71 17.40 41.86
CA GLN A 752 -5.66 16.42 42.35
C GLN A 752 -7.07 17.00 42.29
N LYS A 753 -7.96 16.36 41.52
CA LYS A 753 -9.36 16.80 41.42
C LYS A 753 -10.01 16.76 42.80
N ALA A 754 -10.69 17.84 43.15
CA ALA A 754 -11.41 17.97 44.41
C ALA A 754 -12.75 18.67 44.17
N ALA A 755 -13.84 18.10 44.68
CA ALA A 755 -15.16 18.71 44.57
C ALA A 755 -15.23 19.98 45.41
N GLY A 756 -15.78 21.06 44.85
CA GLY A 756 -15.93 22.35 45.54
C GLY A 756 -17.22 23.05 45.14
N ALA A 757 -17.66 24.00 45.99
CA ALA A 757 -18.90 24.77 45.78
C ALA A 757 -18.79 25.85 44.68
N ASN A 758 -17.56 26.23 44.28
CA ASN A 758 -17.33 27.22 43.23
C ASN A 758 -17.08 26.50 41.89
N PRO A 759 -17.87 26.78 40.83
CA PRO A 759 -17.74 26.10 39.53
C PRO A 759 -16.40 26.33 38.82
N ALA A 760 -15.65 27.38 39.20
CA ALA A 760 -14.30 27.62 38.69
C ALA A 760 -13.22 26.84 39.42
N ARG A 761 -13.51 26.15 40.53
CA ARG A 761 -12.51 25.42 41.31
C ARG A 761 -12.32 24.01 40.74
N LEU A 762 -11.11 23.71 40.29
CA LEU A 762 -10.77 22.46 39.59
C LEU A 762 -10.18 21.39 40.51
N GLY A 763 -9.42 21.80 41.53
CA GLY A 763 -8.72 20.87 42.41
C GLY A 763 -7.68 21.52 43.32
N MET A 764 -6.81 20.68 43.88
CA MET A 764 -5.72 21.09 44.77
C MET A 764 -4.37 20.67 44.19
N LEU A 765 -3.36 21.51 44.43
CA LEU A 765 -1.97 21.25 44.05
C LEU A 765 -1.09 21.25 45.31
N ASP A 766 -0.20 20.25 45.39
CA ASP A 766 0.85 20.18 46.39
C ASP A 766 2.01 21.12 46.02
N VAL A 767 2.23 22.16 46.81
CA VAL A 767 3.36 23.09 46.66
C VAL A 767 4.36 22.86 47.80
N PRO A 768 5.64 22.55 47.49
CA PRO A 768 6.66 22.37 48.51
C PRO A 768 7.08 23.71 49.13
N LEU A 769 6.96 23.86 50.46
CA LEU A 769 7.55 24.99 51.19
C LEU A 769 9.00 24.70 51.59
N ALA A 770 9.79 25.76 51.77
CA ALA A 770 11.11 25.68 52.40
C ALA A 770 10.99 24.98 53.78
N GLY A 771 11.79 23.92 54.00
CA GLY A 771 11.76 23.11 55.22
C GLY A 771 10.89 21.84 55.17
N GLY A 772 10.37 21.44 54.00
CA GLY A 772 9.75 20.12 53.79
C GLY A 772 8.28 19.99 54.24
N LYS A 773 7.64 21.09 54.65
CA LYS A 773 6.19 21.12 54.92
C LYS A 773 5.42 21.23 53.59
N LYS A 774 4.36 20.43 53.44
CA LYS A 774 3.47 20.48 52.27
C LYS A 774 2.42 21.58 52.46
N HIS A 775 2.29 22.48 51.48
CA HIS A 775 1.22 23.46 51.41
C HIS A 775 0.30 23.13 50.24
N PHE A 776 -1.01 23.13 50.48
CA PHE A 776 -1.98 22.87 49.43
C PHE A 776 -2.55 24.18 48.89
N VAL A 777 -2.55 24.31 47.57
CA VAL A 777 -3.06 25.49 46.86
C VAL A 777 -4.28 25.10 46.03
N TRP A 778 -5.35 25.88 46.12
CA TRP A 778 -6.54 25.70 45.29
C TRP A 778 -6.28 26.16 43.86
N VAL A 779 -6.68 25.36 42.88
CA VAL A 779 -6.54 25.64 41.44
C VAL A 779 -7.88 26.05 40.86
N PHE A 780 -7.90 27.17 40.13
CA PHE A 780 -9.08 27.75 39.51
C PHE A 780 -8.95 27.88 37.99
N ASP A 781 -10.04 27.70 37.26
CA ASP A 781 -10.13 27.91 35.81
C ASP A 781 -10.13 29.41 35.46
N LEU A 782 -9.00 29.91 34.94
CA LEU A 782 -8.89 31.32 34.56
C LEU A 782 -9.75 31.66 33.34
N ALA A 783 -9.93 30.72 32.39
CA ALA A 783 -10.75 30.95 31.21
C ALA A 783 -12.21 31.17 31.62
N LEU A 784 -12.72 30.35 32.56
CA LEU A 784 -14.08 30.53 33.10
C LEU A 784 -14.23 31.87 33.81
N LEU A 785 -13.23 32.26 34.61
CA LEU A 785 -13.28 33.52 35.35
C LEU A 785 -13.22 34.72 34.39
N ALA A 786 -12.32 34.71 33.42
CA ALA A 786 -12.06 35.83 32.52
C ALA A 786 -13.08 35.96 31.38
N THR A 787 -13.53 34.85 30.80
CA THR A 787 -14.37 34.83 29.60
C THR A 787 -15.80 34.33 29.84
N GLY A 788 -16.08 33.75 31.02
CA GLY A 788 -17.36 33.11 31.32
C GLY A 788 -17.53 31.72 30.69
N LYS A 789 -16.54 31.22 29.94
CA LYS A 789 -16.54 29.87 29.36
C LYS A 789 -15.38 29.06 29.94
N ALA A 790 -15.65 27.83 30.36
CA ALA A 790 -14.63 26.94 30.88
C ALA A 790 -13.56 26.65 29.83
N GLY A 791 -12.31 26.62 30.27
CA GLY A 791 -11.18 26.27 29.43
C GLY A 791 -11.20 24.80 29.05
N VAL A 792 -10.65 24.45 27.90
CA VAL A 792 -10.45 23.04 27.51
C VAL A 792 -9.13 22.58 28.12
N VAL A 793 -9.22 21.66 29.09
CA VAL A 793 -8.03 21.03 29.66
C VAL A 793 -7.43 20.08 28.63
N THR A 794 -6.16 20.29 28.31
CA THR A 794 -5.36 19.43 27.43
C THR A 794 -4.07 19.02 28.14
N ASP A 795 -3.27 18.17 27.50
CA ASP A 795 -1.91 17.84 27.97
C ASP A 795 -0.99 19.08 28.03
N ASN A 796 -1.38 20.19 27.39
CA ASN A 796 -0.62 21.44 27.36
C ASN A 796 -0.92 22.32 28.57
N SER A 797 -2.05 22.10 29.24
CA SER A 797 -2.53 23.01 30.27
C SER A 797 -1.56 23.12 31.45
N GLN A 798 -1.28 24.35 31.87
CA GLN A 798 -0.39 24.65 32.98
C GLN A 798 -1.17 25.31 34.12
N VAL A 799 -0.62 25.26 35.32
CA VAL A 799 -1.12 25.95 36.50
C VAL A 799 -0.09 26.98 36.92
N MET A 800 -0.43 28.26 36.81
CA MET A 800 0.38 29.35 37.32
C MET A 800 0.08 29.57 38.80
N LEU A 801 1.10 29.52 39.65
CA LEU A 801 1.00 29.86 41.07
C LEU A 801 1.18 31.36 41.24
N VAL A 802 0.12 32.00 41.70
CA VAL A 802 0.05 33.46 41.77
C VAL A 802 -0.16 33.88 43.23
N ARG A 803 0.57 34.92 43.66
CA ARG A 803 0.60 35.39 45.05
C ARG A 803 0.06 36.81 45.17
N LEU A 804 -0.82 37.02 46.15
CA LEU A 804 -1.26 38.33 46.61
C LEU A 804 -1.20 38.38 48.15
N GLY A 805 -0.23 39.14 48.69
CA GLY A 805 0.08 39.13 50.12
C GLY A 805 0.53 37.73 50.59
N ASP A 806 -0.14 37.20 51.62
CA ASP A 806 0.13 35.86 52.15
C ASP A 806 -0.68 34.74 51.49
N SER A 807 -1.60 35.08 50.59
CA SER A 807 -2.43 34.09 49.88
C SER A 807 -1.80 33.68 48.55
N THR A 808 -1.78 32.37 48.29
CA THR A 808 -1.35 31.79 47.01
C THR A 808 -2.50 30.99 46.41
N ILE A 809 -2.75 31.16 45.11
CA ILE A 809 -3.74 30.38 44.35
C ILE A 809 -3.09 29.85 43.07
N GLY A 810 -3.64 28.76 42.53
CA GLY A 810 -3.30 28.24 41.21
C GLY A 810 -4.30 28.71 40.18
N LEU A 811 -3.83 29.15 39.02
CA LEU A 811 -4.67 29.52 37.87
C LEU A 811 -4.36 28.57 36.72
N LEU A 812 -5.37 27.81 36.28
CA LEU A 812 -5.29 27.00 35.06
C LEU A 812 -5.23 27.94 33.85
N VAL A 813 -4.24 27.72 33.00
CA VAL A 813 -4.07 28.34 31.69
C VAL A 813 -3.93 27.28 30.62
N ASP A 814 -4.31 27.63 29.39
CA ASP A 814 -4.26 26.72 28.24
C ASP A 814 -2.82 26.40 27.86
N ASP A 815 -1.96 27.43 27.78
CA ASP A 815 -0.53 27.31 27.49
C ASP A 815 0.25 28.55 27.96
N LEU A 816 1.56 28.41 28.14
CA LEU A 816 2.47 29.54 28.45
C LEU A 816 3.00 30.13 27.14
N HIS A 817 3.27 31.44 27.13
CA HIS A 817 3.82 32.10 25.94
C HIS A 817 5.24 32.62 26.19
N SER A 818 5.37 33.77 26.86
CA SER A 818 6.66 34.43 27.07
C SER A 818 6.63 35.37 28.27
N VAL A 819 7.79 35.82 28.72
CA VAL A 819 7.92 36.93 29.67
C VAL A 819 8.57 38.10 28.94
N GLN A 820 7.89 39.24 28.85
CA GLN A 820 8.36 40.44 28.14
C GLN A 820 8.11 41.72 28.93
N GLN A 821 8.89 42.75 28.65
CA GLN A 821 8.72 44.09 29.21
C GLN A 821 7.84 44.92 28.30
N PHE A 822 6.94 45.70 28.92
CA PHE A 822 6.10 46.66 28.22
C PHE A 822 6.10 47.97 28.98
N ASP A 823 6.22 49.09 28.26
CA ASP A 823 6.19 50.42 28.86
C ASP A 823 4.74 50.91 29.00
N ALA A 824 4.55 51.98 29.79
CA ALA A 824 3.24 52.59 29.97
C ALA A 824 2.63 53.09 28.64
N ALA A 825 3.45 53.41 27.64
CA ALA A 825 3.01 53.82 26.31
C ALA A 825 2.39 52.67 25.49
N ASP A 826 2.71 51.41 25.84
CA ASP A 826 2.15 50.22 25.18
C ASP A 826 0.78 49.85 25.77
N MET A 827 0.34 50.52 26.83
CA MET A 827 -0.93 50.24 27.49
C MET A 827 -2.07 51.11 26.96
N THR A 828 -3.25 50.52 26.79
CA THR A 828 -4.49 51.22 26.46
C THR A 828 -5.64 50.73 27.33
N GLU A 829 -6.67 51.54 27.53
CA GLU A 829 -7.87 51.09 28.23
C GLU A 829 -8.64 50.04 27.41
N SER A 830 -9.27 49.10 28.10
CA SER A 830 -10.09 48.05 27.47
C SER A 830 -11.42 48.62 26.95
N PRO A 831 -11.78 48.39 25.67
CA PRO A 831 -13.05 48.84 25.10
C PRO A 831 -14.26 48.06 25.64
N LEU A 832 -14.04 46.95 26.35
CA LEU A 832 -15.09 46.11 26.96
C LEU A 832 -15.62 46.64 28.31
N GLY A 833 -15.12 47.80 28.76
CA GLY A 833 -15.63 48.55 29.92
C GLY A 833 -14.68 48.57 31.12
N SER A 834 -14.61 49.74 31.78
CA SER A 834 -13.75 50.04 32.94
C SER A 834 -14.41 49.82 34.31
N GLY A 835 -15.59 49.18 34.35
CA GLY A 835 -16.33 48.94 35.59
C GLY A 835 -15.56 48.10 36.63
N GLU A 836 -15.91 48.21 37.91
CA GLU A 836 -15.22 47.53 39.03
C GLU A 836 -15.18 46.00 38.90
N SER A 837 -16.09 45.40 38.12
CA SER A 837 -16.18 43.95 37.90
C SER A 837 -15.32 43.41 36.73
N ALA A 838 -14.72 44.26 35.89
CA ALA A 838 -13.94 43.81 34.74
C ALA A 838 -12.57 43.26 35.19
N LEU A 839 -12.27 41.99 34.88
CA LEU A 839 -11.00 41.34 35.22
C LEU A 839 -9.80 41.83 34.39
N ALA A 840 -10.05 42.37 33.19
CA ALA A 840 -9.03 42.89 32.28
C ALA A 840 -9.30 44.37 31.95
N PRO A 841 -9.01 45.31 32.86
CA PRO A 841 -9.31 46.74 32.66
C PRO A 841 -8.41 47.41 31.61
N ARG A 842 -7.26 46.80 31.26
CA ARG A 842 -6.28 47.33 30.31
C ARG A 842 -5.89 46.30 29.26
N LEU A 843 -5.46 46.79 28.11
CA LEU A 843 -4.86 46.01 27.03
C LEU A 843 -3.42 46.47 26.81
N ILE A 844 -2.53 45.52 26.53
CA ILE A 844 -1.18 45.76 26.07
C ILE A 844 -1.17 45.67 24.54
N LYS A 845 -0.62 46.69 23.88
CA LYS A 845 -0.42 46.76 22.43
C LYS A 845 0.95 46.20 22.08
N ALA A 846 0.99 44.95 21.62
CA ALA A 846 2.18 44.33 21.06
C ALA A 846 2.24 44.49 19.52
N ASN A 847 3.42 44.29 18.93
CA ASN A 847 3.66 44.30 17.48
C ASN A 847 3.05 45.53 16.76
N GLN A 848 3.37 46.74 17.23
CA GLN A 848 2.85 48.00 16.67
C GLN A 848 1.31 48.16 16.77
N GLY A 849 0.67 47.45 17.71
CA GLY A 849 -0.78 47.48 17.89
C GLY A 849 -1.54 46.43 17.07
N ASN A 850 -0.83 45.60 16.29
CA ASN A 850 -1.43 44.48 15.54
C ASN A 850 -1.79 43.29 16.44
N LEU A 851 -1.30 43.27 17.68
CA LEU A 851 -1.62 42.25 18.67
C LEU A 851 -2.05 42.92 19.98
N LEU A 852 -3.23 42.56 20.47
CA LEU A 852 -3.78 43.05 21.74
C LEU A 852 -3.78 41.94 22.77
N ILE A 853 -3.22 42.23 23.95
CA ILE A 853 -3.08 41.28 25.05
C ILE A 853 -3.84 41.82 26.26
N GLN A 854 -4.69 40.99 26.89
CA GLN A 854 -5.48 41.42 28.04
C GLN A 854 -4.66 41.40 29.33
N GLU A 855 -4.49 42.55 30.00
CA GLU A 855 -3.82 42.61 31.31
C GLU A 855 -4.82 42.22 32.42
N ILE A 856 -4.60 41.07 33.06
CA ILE A 856 -5.43 40.60 34.16
C ILE A 856 -5.08 41.34 35.45
N ASP A 857 -6.08 41.97 36.05
CA ASP A 857 -5.98 42.61 37.36
C ASP A 857 -6.12 41.56 38.47
N ILE A 858 -5.00 41.28 39.12
CA ILE A 858 -4.93 40.27 40.19
C ILE A 858 -5.77 40.64 41.42
N GLU A 859 -5.90 41.92 41.77
CA GLU A 859 -6.65 42.33 42.97
C GLU A 859 -8.14 42.08 42.75
N ARG A 860 -8.63 42.40 41.55
CA ARG A 860 -10.01 42.10 41.13
C ARG A 860 -10.26 40.59 41.06
N LEU A 861 -9.28 39.80 40.58
CA LEU A 861 -9.36 38.35 40.54
C LEU A 861 -9.52 37.75 41.95
N PHE A 862 -8.71 38.19 42.91
CA PHE A 862 -8.81 37.72 44.30
C PHE A 862 -10.11 38.15 44.98
N ALA A 863 -10.60 39.36 44.71
CA ALA A 863 -11.89 39.81 45.22
C ALA A 863 -13.05 38.91 44.73
N ARG A 864 -13.03 38.56 43.44
CA ARG A 864 -14.03 37.69 42.80
C ARG A 864 -14.02 36.23 43.28
N LEU A 865 -12.89 35.77 43.83
CA LEU A 865 -12.77 34.43 44.41
C LEU A 865 -13.17 34.37 45.89
N ARG A 866 -13.31 35.51 46.56
CA ARG A 866 -13.76 35.62 47.96
C ARG A 866 -15.28 35.71 48.10
N THR A 867 -15.95 36.22 47.06
CA THR A 867 -17.41 36.18 46.85
C THR A 867 -17.83 34.83 46.31
#